data_AF-A0A1F6L9Q6-F1
#
_entry.id   AF-A0A1F6L9Q6-F1
#
_cell.length_a   1.000
_cell.length_b   1.000
_cell.length_c   1.000
_cell.angle_alpha   90.00
_cell.angle_beta   90.00
_cell.angle_gamma   90.00
#
_symmetry.space_group_name_H-M   'P 1'
#
loop_
_entity.id
_entity.type
_entity.pdbx_description
1 polymer ?
#
loop_
_entity_poly.entity_id
_entity_poly.type
_entity_poly.pdbx_seq_one_letter_code
_entity_poly.pdbx_strand_id
1 'polypeptide(L)'
;MVWIAALSAGGSAARWDLRKVGVEIRASSEENNGQLAAANAFDGNTGSRWSSHFSDPQWIQIRFEKQVPIDEVEVWWEAACASDYRIEVSDDGKTWTKVHEVSGGRGGNERFEFKDVRATYLRLYGVKRATEWGYSIFELIASGDLPDPEPEYAGLIKEPPPPPVVTIYDQLKAELDPMFRAKLESDPPTAENLSDDEFLDLIQRRAFDYYWYEVDPESLFPVDSLTWKTATSTAAVGFALAAYVVGHEREYRPRQEIYARVEKLVDHVWDDPADPGDLCIEHMSGHPYHWTNIRTGRWEEIEGIITHDSMKLFCGMILIKHYFKGTKAGDIAEKYLDAIDWPWLVHGVKNRQYLSNFFTRHSDPSGPGDVLMYDGMKLDYLVPMGAAKGVAAYFWDNWAMSYPWDDYRGHFWRIQRPAIWIHQWDNVWFDFRNLRDAYADYHQNSVEATLANRQWCIDSRTYNESLWGINPCAGPGPAGGEIYGNFGAPPDELPFQNGKGNDGTIAPTAALPSIIFTPKESIAVARYLYDRYRRSIWGRYGFMDAINPSKNWVSKNVIGIDQGPILTNIENYRTGLIWKYFAMEDMVWRGLDKAGFVGVIDNFDPSEHSPPYAVWVADNRRVSIRKQSDEVKEAEHALKVQYKLEEGASASFVARPARRDFSRWRYLSFWQKGGPDLAVTLSSETGAEIALDRAAVVEAEGGWRKVYFSVPPEFVREPALEVWFSFTASGKGEFYLDAVFLTNDLDRTPQPFLLDDFEAAAPAEWVVSDGIRVAKSAEKARGGAGALKVEVRKTGDDDKWAHLKIKPRVRDWRRFHSVSLWVYGQAEILLKLADASGRSNDAWIARAPAAGRWNHVFFNIQRNTDPKKAVWDGVLYDKTNIAELMLFIEPGKPRAKADLYIDDLALTD
;
A
#
# COMPACT_ATOMS: atom_id res chain seq x y z
N MET A 1 -23.98 -12.52 -27.62
CA MET A 1 -23.36 -12.23 -28.93
C MET A 1 -22.13 -11.39 -28.68
N VAL A 2 -21.01 -11.89 -29.17
CA VAL A 2 -19.64 -11.39 -29.02
C VAL A 2 -19.47 -10.08 -29.79
N TRP A 3 -18.74 -9.11 -29.22
CA TRP A 3 -18.04 -8.08 -30.01
C TRP A 3 -16.58 -8.01 -29.55
N ILE A 4 -15.70 -8.46 -30.45
CA ILE A 4 -14.26 -8.28 -30.43
C ILE A 4 -13.98 -6.90 -31.03
N ALA A 5 -13.22 -6.05 -30.33
CA ALA A 5 -12.59 -4.88 -30.90
C ALA A 5 -11.07 -5.10 -30.88
N ALA A 6 -10.50 -5.30 -32.07
CA ALA A 6 -9.05 -5.37 -32.28
C ALA A 6 -8.47 -3.95 -32.22
N LEU A 7 -7.50 -3.73 -31.33
CA LEU A 7 -6.59 -2.59 -31.38
C LEU A 7 -5.23 -3.11 -31.84
N SER A 8 -4.83 -2.69 -33.04
CA SER A 8 -3.50 -2.93 -33.60
C SER A 8 -2.49 -2.01 -32.93
N ALA A 9 -1.67 -2.55 -32.01
CA ALA A 9 -0.50 -1.87 -31.48
C ALA A 9 0.71 -2.19 -32.37
N GLY A 10 1.17 -1.21 -33.16
CA GLY A 10 2.49 -1.22 -33.75
C GLY A 10 3.52 -0.81 -32.70
N GLY A 11 3.98 -1.76 -31.88
CA GLY A 11 5.18 -1.64 -31.05
C GLY A 11 6.26 -2.57 -31.59
N SER A 12 7.54 -2.16 -31.56
CA SER A 12 8.63 -3.07 -31.89
C SER A 12 8.53 -4.32 -31.01
N ALA A 13 8.49 -5.51 -31.61
CA ALA A 13 8.51 -6.77 -30.88
C ALA A 13 9.68 -6.76 -29.88
N ALA A 14 9.41 -7.11 -28.63
CA ALA A 14 10.45 -7.25 -27.63
C ALA A 14 11.33 -8.44 -28.02
N ARG A 15 12.62 -8.19 -28.29
CA ARG A 15 13.62 -9.24 -28.54
C ARG A 15 13.69 -10.17 -27.32
N TRP A 16 13.55 -11.47 -27.55
CA TRP A 16 13.51 -12.50 -26.50
C TRP A 16 14.91 -12.89 -26.04
N ASP A 17 15.05 -13.30 -24.79
CA ASP A 17 16.27 -13.93 -24.28
C ASP A 17 16.19 -15.45 -24.45
N LEU A 18 17.04 -15.99 -25.31
CA LEU A 18 17.04 -17.39 -25.69
C LEU A 18 17.57 -18.32 -24.58
N ARG A 19 18.17 -17.80 -23.51
CA ARG A 19 18.51 -18.58 -22.30
C ARG A 19 17.26 -19.23 -21.70
N LYS A 20 16.10 -18.59 -21.83
CA LYS A 20 14.81 -19.05 -21.30
C LYS A 20 14.16 -20.19 -22.09
N VAL A 21 14.71 -20.51 -23.28
CA VAL A 21 14.23 -21.60 -24.15
C VAL A 21 15.31 -22.66 -24.42
N GLY A 22 16.48 -22.54 -23.78
CA GLY A 22 17.53 -23.55 -23.83
C GLY A 22 17.18 -24.75 -22.97
N VAL A 23 17.48 -25.95 -23.48
CA VAL A 23 17.12 -27.22 -22.82
C VAL A 23 18.32 -28.05 -22.38
N GLU A 24 19.53 -27.71 -22.83
CA GLU A 24 20.75 -28.40 -22.41
C GLU A 24 21.96 -27.47 -22.49
N ILE A 25 22.68 -27.35 -21.37
CA ILE A 25 23.91 -26.56 -21.24
C ILE A 25 25.08 -27.51 -21.04
N ARG A 26 26.17 -27.30 -21.77
CA ARG A 26 27.42 -28.05 -21.59
C ARG A 26 28.62 -27.13 -21.70
N ALA A 27 29.68 -27.50 -21.00
CA ALA A 27 31.01 -26.95 -21.21
C ALA A 27 32.04 -28.07 -21.36
N SER A 28 33.22 -27.71 -21.85
CA SER A 28 34.36 -28.63 -21.93
C SER A 28 34.95 -29.00 -20.57
N SER A 29 34.84 -28.11 -19.58
CA SER A 29 35.26 -28.34 -18.20
C SER A 29 34.62 -27.32 -17.25
N GLU A 30 34.69 -27.61 -15.96
CA GLU A 30 34.15 -26.76 -14.88
C GLU A 30 35.07 -26.87 -13.66
N GLU A 31 35.44 -25.74 -13.07
CA GLU A 31 36.26 -25.72 -11.84
C GLU A 31 35.43 -25.91 -10.56
N ASN A 32 36.14 -26.18 -9.45
CA ASN A 32 35.57 -26.26 -8.10
C ASN A 32 34.44 -27.29 -7.94
N ASN A 33 34.57 -28.46 -8.57
CA ASN A 33 33.69 -29.61 -8.40
C ASN A 33 32.19 -29.26 -8.56
N GLY A 34 31.87 -28.40 -9.54
CA GLY A 34 30.51 -27.98 -9.89
C GLY A 34 30.04 -26.66 -9.26
N GLN A 35 30.83 -25.99 -8.41
CA GLN A 35 30.47 -24.66 -7.89
C GLN A 35 30.53 -23.55 -8.96
N LEU A 36 31.39 -23.71 -9.98
CA LEU A 36 31.53 -22.79 -11.11
C LEU A 36 31.02 -23.45 -12.40
N ALA A 37 29.84 -24.07 -12.32
CA ALA A 37 29.23 -24.86 -13.39
C ALA A 37 28.85 -24.02 -14.62
N ALA A 38 28.71 -24.68 -15.78
CA ALA A 38 28.34 -24.04 -17.04
C ALA A 38 26.97 -23.33 -16.97
N ALA A 39 26.05 -23.84 -16.16
CA ALA A 39 24.72 -23.26 -15.98
C ALA A 39 24.77 -21.82 -15.45
N ASN A 40 25.80 -21.47 -14.67
CA ASN A 40 25.97 -20.15 -14.09
C ASN A 40 26.22 -19.04 -15.14
N ALA A 41 26.62 -19.39 -16.37
CA ALA A 41 26.76 -18.40 -17.44
C ALA A 41 25.44 -18.16 -18.20
N PHE A 42 24.33 -18.77 -17.78
CA PHE A 42 23.04 -18.62 -18.43
C PHE A 42 21.89 -18.42 -17.42
N ASP A 43 22.19 -18.13 -16.16
CA ASP A 43 21.21 -18.07 -15.06
C ASP A 43 20.64 -16.66 -14.83
N GLY A 44 21.20 -15.63 -15.47
CA GLY A 44 20.75 -14.24 -15.34
C GLY A 44 21.29 -13.53 -14.09
N ASN A 45 22.21 -14.15 -13.35
CA ASN A 45 22.81 -13.63 -12.14
C ASN A 45 24.30 -13.29 -12.34
N THR A 46 24.61 -12.00 -12.46
CA THR A 46 26.01 -11.51 -12.52
C THR A 46 26.88 -11.78 -11.28
N GLY A 47 26.30 -12.28 -10.20
CA GLY A 47 27.03 -12.74 -9.01
C GLY A 47 27.53 -14.19 -9.10
N SER A 48 27.01 -15.00 -10.03
CA SER A 48 27.49 -16.35 -10.35
C SER A 48 28.23 -16.35 -11.69
N ARG A 49 29.12 -17.33 -11.89
CA ARG A 49 29.89 -17.47 -13.12
C ARG A 49 30.24 -18.91 -13.42
N TRP A 50 30.36 -19.22 -14.70
CA TRP A 50 31.08 -20.42 -15.15
C TRP A 50 32.58 -20.14 -15.09
N SER A 51 33.39 -21.15 -14.75
CA SER A 51 34.84 -21.11 -14.94
C SER A 51 35.35 -22.44 -15.46
N SER A 52 36.13 -22.38 -16.53
CA SER A 52 36.79 -23.53 -17.14
C SER A 52 38.13 -23.87 -16.49
N HIS A 53 38.63 -25.07 -16.73
CA HIS A 53 40.02 -25.42 -16.40
C HIS A 53 41.04 -24.54 -17.13
N PHE A 54 42.24 -24.45 -16.56
CA PHE A 54 43.32 -23.57 -17.02
C PHE A 54 44.08 -24.14 -18.23
N SER A 55 43.37 -24.46 -19.31
CA SER A 55 43.94 -25.01 -20.54
C SER A 55 43.19 -24.50 -21.76
N ASP A 56 43.87 -24.44 -22.91
CA ASP A 56 43.28 -24.03 -24.18
C ASP A 56 43.17 -25.22 -25.14
N PRO A 57 42.08 -25.38 -25.89
CA PRO A 57 40.86 -24.57 -25.91
C PRO A 57 39.82 -25.00 -24.85
N GLN A 58 38.86 -24.14 -24.55
CA GLN A 58 37.65 -24.48 -23.78
C GLN A 58 36.41 -23.93 -24.49
N TRP A 59 35.24 -24.49 -24.20
CA TRP A 59 34.00 -24.01 -24.77
C TRP A 59 32.85 -24.15 -23.79
N ILE A 60 31.84 -23.33 -23.99
CA ILE A 60 30.54 -23.39 -23.33
C ILE A 60 29.45 -23.24 -24.38
N GLN A 61 28.39 -24.05 -24.28
CA GLN A 61 27.32 -24.09 -25.26
C GLN A 61 25.96 -24.28 -24.63
N ILE A 62 24.94 -23.82 -25.34
CA ILE A 62 23.52 -24.05 -25.06
C ILE A 62 22.86 -24.68 -26.29
N ARG A 63 21.95 -25.63 -26.04
CA ARG A 63 21.10 -26.29 -27.04
C ARG A 63 19.65 -25.85 -26.85
N PHE A 64 18.99 -25.56 -27.95
CA PHE A 64 17.56 -25.27 -28.04
C PHE A 64 16.77 -26.51 -28.51
N GLU A 65 15.46 -26.56 -28.26
CA GLU A 65 14.63 -27.70 -28.71
C GLU A 65 14.53 -27.81 -30.23
N LYS A 66 14.59 -26.68 -30.93
CA LYS A 66 14.53 -26.56 -32.39
C LYS A 66 15.35 -25.34 -32.85
N GLN A 67 15.43 -25.17 -34.16
CA GLN A 67 16.17 -24.06 -34.75
C GLN A 67 15.51 -22.70 -34.41
N VAL A 68 16.22 -21.84 -33.68
CA VAL A 68 15.77 -20.50 -33.27
C VAL A 68 16.55 -19.40 -34.01
N PRO A 69 15.94 -18.23 -34.28
CA PRO A 69 16.69 -17.06 -34.74
C PRO A 69 17.63 -16.57 -33.65
N ILE A 70 18.86 -16.21 -34.02
CA ILE A 70 19.86 -15.61 -33.14
C ILE A 70 20.30 -14.32 -33.81
N ASP A 71 19.69 -13.21 -33.42
CA ASP A 71 19.97 -11.88 -33.97
C ASP A 71 21.11 -11.21 -33.21
N GLU A 72 21.41 -11.66 -32.00
CA GLU A 72 22.43 -11.07 -31.16
C GLU A 72 22.97 -12.04 -30.11
N VAL A 73 24.25 -11.92 -29.79
CA VAL A 73 24.90 -12.59 -28.66
C VAL A 73 25.67 -11.58 -27.84
N GLU A 74 25.52 -11.63 -26.52
CA GLU A 74 26.28 -10.85 -25.55
C GLU A 74 27.08 -11.78 -24.63
N VAL A 75 28.32 -11.41 -24.34
CA VAL A 75 29.23 -12.14 -23.46
C VAL A 75 29.70 -11.22 -22.36
N TRP A 76 29.41 -11.57 -21.11
CA TRP A 76 29.79 -10.81 -19.92
C TRP A 76 30.93 -11.57 -19.26
N TRP A 77 32.16 -11.17 -19.57
CA TRP A 77 33.36 -11.81 -19.05
C TRP A 77 33.63 -11.41 -17.60
N GLU A 78 34.20 -12.35 -16.83
CA GLU A 78 34.97 -12.00 -15.65
C GLU A 78 36.37 -11.49 -16.04
N ALA A 79 37.18 -11.03 -15.09
CA ALA A 79 38.56 -10.62 -15.35
C ALA A 79 39.38 -11.73 -16.06
N ALA A 80 39.08 -13.00 -15.80
CA ALA A 80 39.63 -14.15 -16.51
C ALA A 80 38.89 -14.42 -17.85
N CYS A 81 39.29 -13.72 -18.91
CA CYS A 81 38.62 -13.75 -20.21
C CYS A 81 39.45 -14.43 -21.33
N ALA A 82 38.84 -14.57 -22.52
CA ALA A 82 39.53 -15.00 -23.73
C ALA A 82 40.24 -13.84 -24.44
N SER A 83 41.47 -14.06 -24.92
CA SER A 83 42.11 -13.16 -25.88
C SER A 83 41.71 -13.52 -27.31
N ASP A 84 41.60 -14.80 -27.64
CA ASP A 84 41.09 -15.26 -28.93
C ASP A 84 39.92 -16.22 -28.71
N TYR A 85 38.76 -15.97 -29.32
CA TYR A 85 37.58 -16.83 -29.22
C TYR A 85 36.63 -16.70 -30.42
N ARG A 86 35.68 -17.62 -30.52
CA ARG A 86 34.69 -17.67 -31.59
C ARG A 86 33.29 -17.85 -31.04
N ILE A 87 32.31 -17.28 -31.73
CA ILE A 87 30.90 -17.62 -31.57
C ILE A 87 30.54 -18.53 -32.74
N GLU A 88 30.05 -19.72 -32.41
CA GLU A 88 29.75 -20.78 -33.35
C GLU A 88 28.33 -21.27 -33.14
N VAL A 89 27.69 -21.67 -34.23
CA VAL A 89 26.34 -22.23 -34.22
C VAL A 89 26.32 -23.58 -34.92
N SER A 90 25.34 -24.42 -34.58
CA SER A 90 25.18 -25.75 -35.18
C SER A 90 23.71 -26.19 -35.17
N ASP A 91 23.33 -27.05 -36.11
CA ASP A 91 22.02 -27.71 -36.10
C ASP A 91 22.06 -29.10 -35.45
N ASP A 92 23.24 -29.73 -35.36
CA ASP A 92 23.42 -31.12 -34.91
C ASP A 92 24.35 -31.28 -33.68
N GLY A 93 24.98 -30.19 -33.23
CA GLY A 93 25.95 -30.17 -32.14
C GLY A 93 27.30 -30.80 -32.47
N LYS A 94 27.52 -31.23 -33.72
CA LYS A 94 28.74 -31.91 -34.20
C LYS A 94 29.47 -31.08 -35.25
N THR A 95 28.73 -30.52 -36.20
CA THR A 95 29.25 -29.69 -37.27
C THR A 95 29.00 -28.23 -36.92
N TRP A 96 30.06 -27.46 -36.69
CA TRP A 96 29.97 -26.09 -36.18
C TRP A 96 30.33 -25.08 -37.24
N THR A 97 29.48 -24.08 -37.41
CA THR A 97 29.68 -22.94 -38.30
C THR A 97 30.05 -21.72 -37.47
N LYS A 98 31.19 -21.11 -37.80
CA LYS A 98 31.66 -19.88 -37.15
C LYS A 98 30.86 -18.68 -37.65
N VAL A 99 30.16 -18.00 -36.74
CA VAL A 99 29.39 -16.78 -37.04
C VAL A 99 30.11 -15.51 -36.59
N HIS A 100 31.01 -15.61 -35.61
CA HIS A 100 31.88 -14.51 -35.19
C HIS A 100 33.27 -15.01 -34.73
N GLU A 101 34.30 -14.17 -34.88
CA GLU A 101 35.65 -14.44 -34.37
C GLU A 101 36.25 -13.17 -33.79
N VAL A 102 36.83 -13.29 -32.60
CA VAL A 102 37.50 -12.20 -31.89
C VAL A 102 38.97 -12.59 -31.69
N SER A 103 39.88 -11.66 -31.96
CA SER A 103 41.31 -11.79 -31.70
C SER A 103 41.83 -10.58 -30.93
N GLY A 104 42.64 -10.80 -29.90
CA GLY A 104 43.09 -9.75 -28.98
C GLY A 104 42.00 -9.14 -28.11
N GLY A 105 40.97 -9.91 -27.74
CA GLY A 105 39.88 -9.54 -26.83
C GLY A 105 40.40 -9.11 -25.44
N ARG A 106 39.67 -8.19 -24.81
CA ARG A 106 40.04 -7.58 -23.51
C ARG A 106 39.10 -7.96 -22.36
N GLY A 107 38.06 -8.75 -22.63
CA GLY A 107 36.99 -9.05 -21.67
C GLY A 107 36.01 -7.89 -21.48
N GLY A 108 35.28 -7.89 -20.37
CA GLY A 108 34.14 -7.00 -20.15
C GLY A 108 32.86 -7.51 -20.82
N ASN A 109 31.90 -6.62 -21.05
CA ASN A 109 30.66 -6.96 -21.74
C ASN A 109 30.82 -6.68 -23.23
N GLU A 110 30.71 -7.73 -24.05
CA GLU A 110 30.90 -7.68 -25.49
C GLU A 110 29.62 -8.14 -26.20
N ARG A 111 29.16 -7.40 -27.21
CA ARG A 111 27.87 -7.61 -27.89
C ARG A 111 28.08 -7.74 -29.40
N PHE A 112 27.42 -8.72 -30.01
CA PHE A 112 27.57 -9.07 -31.43
C PHE A 112 26.21 -9.25 -32.07
N GLU A 113 25.94 -8.50 -33.14
CA GLU A 113 24.71 -8.63 -33.91
C GLU A 113 24.91 -9.53 -35.14
N PHE A 114 23.89 -10.33 -35.43
CA PHE A 114 23.85 -11.28 -36.53
C PHE A 114 22.62 -11.02 -37.41
N LYS A 115 22.75 -11.32 -38.69
CA LYS A 115 21.63 -11.31 -39.64
C LYS A 115 21.46 -12.69 -40.21
N ASP A 116 20.21 -13.16 -40.27
CA ASP A 116 19.83 -14.42 -40.88
C ASP A 116 20.50 -15.67 -40.24
N VAL A 117 20.87 -15.60 -38.96
CA VAL A 117 21.42 -16.75 -38.23
C VAL A 117 20.29 -17.48 -37.52
N ARG A 118 20.15 -18.76 -37.84
CA ARG A 118 19.25 -19.69 -37.13
C ARG A 118 20.01 -20.96 -36.79
N ALA A 119 19.83 -21.47 -35.59
CA ALA A 119 20.51 -22.69 -35.15
C ALA A 119 19.80 -23.39 -33.99
N THR A 120 20.13 -24.67 -33.80
CA THR A 120 19.70 -25.47 -32.64
C THR A 120 20.73 -25.40 -31.50
N TYR A 121 21.97 -25.02 -31.78
CA TYR A 121 23.05 -24.89 -30.80
C TYR A 121 23.78 -23.57 -30.99
N LEU A 122 24.14 -22.95 -29.87
CA LEU A 122 25.04 -21.80 -29.80
C LEU A 122 26.20 -22.15 -28.87
N ARG A 123 27.44 -21.85 -29.29
CA ARG A 123 28.66 -22.09 -28.52
C ARG A 123 29.60 -20.91 -28.57
N LEU A 124 30.16 -20.57 -27.42
CA LEU A 124 31.38 -19.78 -27.33
C LEU A 124 32.57 -20.74 -27.22
N TYR A 125 33.50 -20.63 -28.17
CA TYR A 125 34.71 -21.45 -28.24
C TYR A 125 35.94 -20.59 -27.98
N GLY A 126 36.51 -20.71 -26.79
CA GLY A 126 37.76 -20.06 -26.38
C GLY A 126 38.97 -20.73 -27.00
N VAL A 127 39.72 -19.98 -27.80
CA VAL A 127 40.91 -20.45 -28.53
C VAL A 127 42.17 -20.18 -27.72
N LYS A 128 42.27 -19.01 -27.08
CA LYS A 128 43.40 -18.61 -26.26
C LYS A 128 42.97 -17.73 -25.09
N ARG A 129 43.42 -18.04 -23.87
CA ARG A 129 43.16 -17.22 -22.66
C ARG A 129 43.90 -15.90 -22.71
N ALA A 130 43.33 -14.85 -22.12
CA ALA A 130 43.98 -13.55 -21.94
C ALA A 130 44.82 -13.48 -20.65
N THR A 131 44.55 -14.38 -19.71
CA THR A 131 45.20 -14.47 -18.39
C THR A 131 45.77 -15.87 -18.16
N GLU A 132 46.46 -16.08 -17.03
CA GLU A 132 46.92 -17.41 -16.62
C GLU A 132 45.79 -18.33 -16.13
N TRP A 133 44.65 -17.74 -15.75
CA TRP A 133 43.43 -18.40 -15.27
C TRP A 133 42.60 -18.97 -16.42
N GLY A 134 41.57 -19.76 -16.09
CA GLY A 134 40.60 -20.32 -17.05
C GLY A 134 39.70 -19.24 -17.67
N TYR A 135 38.95 -19.59 -18.71
CA TYR A 135 37.86 -18.74 -19.19
C TYR A 135 36.76 -18.68 -18.13
N SER A 136 36.29 -17.48 -17.80
CA SER A 136 35.18 -17.28 -16.88
C SER A 136 34.19 -16.24 -17.37
N ILE A 137 32.91 -16.63 -17.35
CA ILE A 137 31.80 -15.89 -17.94
C ILE A 137 30.71 -15.77 -16.88
N PHE A 138 30.30 -14.52 -16.60
CA PHE A 138 29.13 -14.21 -15.80
C PHE A 138 27.87 -14.50 -16.59
N GLU A 139 27.78 -14.07 -17.85
CA GLU A 139 26.61 -14.32 -18.71
C GLU A 139 26.98 -14.51 -20.18
N LEU A 140 26.32 -15.47 -20.83
CA LEU A 140 26.30 -15.65 -22.28
C LEU A 140 24.84 -15.57 -22.75
N ILE A 141 24.47 -14.42 -23.26
CA ILE A 141 23.10 -14.07 -23.62
C ILE A 141 22.96 -14.19 -25.13
N ALA A 142 21.88 -14.78 -25.61
CA ALA A 142 21.52 -14.75 -27.02
C ALA A 142 20.10 -14.24 -27.17
N SER A 143 19.84 -13.35 -28.11
CA SER A 143 18.50 -12.83 -28.37
C SER A 143 18.10 -12.92 -29.83
N GLY A 144 16.79 -13.03 -30.07
CA GLY A 144 16.24 -13.09 -31.41
C GLY A 144 14.74 -12.74 -31.43
N ASP A 145 14.30 -12.20 -32.56
CA ASP A 145 12.88 -11.95 -32.84
C ASP A 145 12.19 -13.27 -33.18
N LEU A 146 11.55 -13.87 -32.17
CA LEU A 146 10.61 -14.95 -32.41
C LEU A 146 9.38 -14.35 -33.11
N PRO A 147 8.95 -14.86 -34.28
CA PRO A 147 7.69 -14.43 -34.87
C PRO A 147 6.56 -14.70 -33.88
N ASP A 148 5.52 -13.85 -33.90
CA ASP A 148 4.33 -13.95 -33.04
C ASP A 148 3.90 -15.42 -32.88
N PRO A 149 3.59 -15.86 -31.65
CA PRO A 149 3.43 -17.28 -31.36
C PRO A 149 2.28 -17.87 -32.17
N GLU A 150 2.60 -18.61 -33.22
CA GLU A 150 1.67 -19.61 -33.75
C GLU A 150 1.38 -20.66 -32.67
N PRO A 151 0.20 -21.32 -32.70
CA PRO A 151 -0.25 -22.26 -31.68
C PRO A 151 0.74 -23.38 -31.32
N GLU A 152 1.71 -23.67 -32.19
CA GLU A 152 2.78 -24.64 -31.91
C GLU A 152 3.87 -24.15 -30.93
N TYR A 153 3.96 -22.84 -30.64
CA TYR A 153 4.96 -22.30 -29.70
C TYR A 153 4.47 -22.18 -28.25
N ALA A 154 3.16 -22.26 -27.99
CA ALA A 154 2.60 -22.30 -26.63
C ALA A 154 3.00 -23.58 -25.85
N GLY A 155 3.41 -24.64 -26.55
CA GLY A 155 3.89 -25.89 -25.96
C GLY A 155 5.39 -25.93 -25.65
N LEU A 156 6.14 -24.86 -25.90
CA LEU A 156 7.61 -24.80 -25.75
C LEU A 156 8.08 -24.18 -24.44
N ILE A 157 7.16 -23.66 -23.61
CA ILE A 157 7.43 -23.49 -22.17
C ILE A 157 7.07 -24.82 -21.51
N LYS A 158 7.93 -25.83 -21.70
CA LYS A 158 7.92 -26.97 -20.78
C LYS A 158 8.63 -26.52 -19.52
N GLU A 159 7.84 -26.15 -18.52
CA GLU A 159 8.31 -26.12 -17.15
C GLU A 159 9.00 -27.46 -16.85
N PRO A 160 10.19 -27.46 -16.22
CA PRO A 160 10.73 -28.72 -15.72
C PRO A 160 9.64 -29.37 -14.86
N PRO A 161 9.36 -30.68 -15.04
CA PRO A 161 8.45 -31.35 -14.12
C PRO A 161 8.95 -31.07 -12.71
N PRO A 162 8.06 -30.70 -11.76
CA PRO A 162 8.49 -30.41 -10.40
C PRO A 162 9.35 -31.59 -9.94
N PRO A 163 10.58 -31.35 -9.44
CA PRO A 163 11.37 -32.45 -8.88
C PRO A 163 10.49 -33.15 -7.85
N PRO A 164 10.60 -34.48 -7.71
CA PRO A 164 9.83 -35.20 -6.70
C PRO A 164 10.17 -34.57 -5.35
N VAL A 165 9.26 -33.75 -4.85
CA VAL A 165 9.32 -33.21 -3.51
C VAL A 165 9.22 -34.44 -2.63
N VAL A 166 10.24 -34.70 -1.80
CA VAL A 166 10.00 -35.49 -0.59
C VAL A 166 9.04 -34.66 0.22
N THR A 167 7.76 -34.94 0.03
CA THR A 167 6.70 -34.12 0.56
C THR A 167 6.74 -34.20 2.07
N ILE A 168 6.58 -33.07 2.74
CA ILE A 168 6.16 -33.00 4.14
C ILE A 168 4.90 -33.87 4.39
N TYR A 169 4.12 -34.14 3.34
CA TYR A 169 3.04 -35.13 3.29
C TYR A 169 3.45 -36.54 3.74
N ASP A 170 4.69 -36.98 3.43
CA ASP A 170 5.21 -38.29 3.85
C ASP A 170 5.72 -38.27 5.30
N GLN A 171 6.12 -37.11 5.82
CA GLN A 171 6.60 -36.93 7.21
C GLN A 171 5.46 -36.70 8.22
N LEU A 172 4.43 -35.92 7.86
CA LEU A 172 3.26 -35.63 8.70
C LEU A 172 2.22 -36.76 8.74
N LYS A 173 2.36 -37.77 7.87
CA LYS A 173 1.40 -38.88 7.75
C LYS A 173 1.23 -39.71 9.03
N ALA A 174 2.16 -39.61 9.97
CA ALA A 174 2.15 -40.36 11.23
C ALA A 174 1.41 -39.66 12.38
N GLU A 175 1.17 -38.35 12.28
CA GLU A 175 0.65 -37.51 13.39
C GLU A 175 -0.80 -37.03 13.17
N LEU A 176 -1.39 -37.34 12.02
CA LEU A 176 -2.74 -36.88 11.64
C LEU A 176 -3.84 -37.84 12.09
N ASP A 177 -4.95 -37.26 12.53
CA ASP A 177 -6.19 -37.96 12.87
C ASP A 177 -6.69 -38.85 11.70
N PRO A 178 -7.19 -40.08 11.96
CA PRO A 178 -7.63 -41.02 10.92
C PRO A 178 -8.73 -40.50 9.99
N MET A 179 -9.63 -39.64 10.49
CA MET A 179 -10.72 -39.07 9.70
C MET A 179 -10.20 -37.98 8.75
N PHE A 180 -9.14 -37.27 9.15
CA PHE A 180 -8.47 -36.27 8.31
C PHE A 180 -7.63 -36.92 7.20
N ARG A 181 -7.01 -38.07 7.50
CA ARG A 181 -6.26 -38.87 6.52
C ARG A 181 -7.14 -39.31 5.35
N ALA A 182 -8.33 -39.85 5.63
CA ALA A 182 -9.28 -40.29 4.62
C ALA A 182 -9.83 -39.14 3.73
N LYS A 183 -9.87 -37.91 4.26
CA LYS A 183 -10.39 -36.73 3.55
C LYS A 183 -9.33 -35.98 2.73
N LEU A 184 -8.04 -36.22 3.02
CA LEU A 184 -6.87 -35.80 2.23
C LEU A 184 -6.50 -36.82 1.15
N GLU A 185 -6.85 -38.10 1.35
CA GLU A 185 -6.66 -39.16 0.35
C GLU A 185 -7.65 -39.06 -0.82
N SER A 186 -8.78 -38.36 -0.66
CA SER A 186 -9.56 -37.86 -1.80
C SER A 186 -8.86 -36.63 -2.38
N ASP A 187 -8.60 -36.60 -3.70
CA ASP A 187 -8.03 -35.44 -4.37
C ASP A 187 -8.80 -34.17 -3.94
N PRO A 188 -8.14 -33.15 -3.36
CA PRO A 188 -8.80 -31.90 -3.05
C PRO A 188 -9.36 -31.33 -4.37
N PRO A 189 -10.60 -30.80 -4.38
CA PRO A 189 -11.20 -30.27 -5.60
C PRO A 189 -10.26 -29.20 -6.19
N THR A 190 -10.08 -29.23 -7.51
CA THR A 190 -9.37 -28.16 -8.22
C THR A 190 -10.16 -26.85 -8.09
N ALA A 191 -9.49 -25.69 -8.05
CA ALA A 191 -10.21 -24.43 -7.86
C ALA A 191 -11.12 -24.11 -9.06
N GLU A 192 -10.82 -24.64 -10.25
CA GLU A 192 -11.65 -24.55 -11.47
C GLU A 192 -13.09 -25.04 -11.28
N ASN A 193 -13.33 -25.92 -10.30
CA ASN A 193 -14.66 -26.47 -10.02
C ASN A 193 -15.42 -25.70 -8.92
N LEU A 194 -14.83 -24.66 -8.34
CA LEU A 194 -15.44 -23.85 -7.28
C LEU A 194 -15.72 -22.43 -7.79
N SER A 195 -16.91 -21.93 -7.53
CA SER A 195 -17.19 -20.49 -7.65
C SER A 195 -16.26 -19.69 -6.73
N ASP A 196 -16.09 -18.39 -6.99
CA ASP A 196 -15.27 -17.54 -6.12
C ASP A 196 -15.76 -17.57 -4.67
N ASP A 197 -17.09 -17.60 -4.45
CA ASP A 197 -17.65 -17.63 -3.10
C ASP A 197 -17.36 -18.97 -2.38
N GLU A 198 -17.50 -20.10 -3.06
CA GLU A 198 -17.17 -21.42 -2.49
C GLU A 198 -15.67 -21.55 -2.19
N PHE A 199 -14.82 -21.01 -3.06
CA PHE A 199 -13.37 -21.05 -2.86
C PHE A 199 -12.93 -20.13 -1.70
N LEU A 200 -13.49 -18.93 -1.60
CA LEU A 200 -13.25 -18.03 -0.49
C LEU A 200 -13.76 -18.62 0.84
N ASP A 201 -14.91 -19.28 0.85
CA ASP A 201 -15.41 -19.99 2.04
C ASP A 201 -14.46 -21.11 2.48
N LEU A 202 -13.91 -21.87 1.52
CA LEU A 202 -12.90 -22.90 1.82
C LEU A 202 -11.67 -22.30 2.49
N ILE A 203 -11.12 -21.19 1.97
CA ILE A 203 -9.97 -20.50 2.56
C ILE A 203 -10.32 -20.01 3.97
N GLN A 204 -11.44 -19.32 4.11
CA GLN A 204 -11.91 -18.73 5.35
C GLN A 204 -12.15 -19.78 6.44
N ARG A 205 -12.77 -20.92 6.10
CA ARG A 205 -13.02 -22.03 7.02
C ARG A 205 -11.72 -22.70 7.49
N ARG A 206 -10.69 -22.73 6.65
CA ARG A 206 -9.38 -23.28 7.02
C ARG A 206 -8.59 -22.35 7.92
N ALA A 207 -8.61 -21.05 7.65
CA ALA A 207 -8.05 -20.06 8.56
C ALA A 207 -8.77 -20.08 9.93
N PHE A 208 -10.10 -20.31 9.95
CA PHE A 208 -10.86 -20.48 11.19
C PHE A 208 -10.40 -21.71 11.98
N ASP A 209 -10.11 -22.82 11.30
CA ASP A 209 -9.64 -24.05 11.93
C ASP A 209 -8.32 -23.82 12.71
N TYR A 210 -7.48 -22.84 12.34
CA TYR A 210 -6.29 -22.45 13.11
C TYR A 210 -6.66 -22.03 14.53
N TYR A 211 -7.52 -21.01 14.65
CA TYR A 211 -7.99 -20.50 15.94
C TYR A 211 -8.89 -21.48 16.69
N TRP A 212 -9.47 -22.46 16.00
CA TRP A 212 -10.26 -23.50 16.65
C TRP A 212 -9.40 -24.61 17.26
N TYR A 213 -8.30 -25.01 16.60
CA TYR A 213 -7.54 -26.20 16.99
C TYR A 213 -6.18 -25.90 17.62
N GLU A 214 -5.53 -24.79 17.27
CA GLU A 214 -4.22 -24.41 17.80
C GLU A 214 -4.40 -23.41 18.95
N VAL A 215 -4.99 -23.90 20.03
CA VAL A 215 -5.20 -23.17 21.29
C VAL A 215 -4.76 -24.04 22.46
N ASP A 216 -4.35 -23.44 23.58
CA ASP A 216 -4.22 -24.20 24.83
C ASP A 216 -5.62 -24.66 25.32
N PRO A 217 -5.79 -25.92 25.74
CA PRO A 217 -7.10 -26.46 26.11
C PRO A 217 -7.70 -25.85 27.39
N GLU A 218 -6.85 -25.30 28.28
CA GLU A 218 -7.26 -24.69 29.53
C GLU A 218 -7.54 -23.20 29.33
N SER A 219 -6.56 -22.43 28.85
CA SER A 219 -6.68 -20.97 28.67
C SER A 219 -7.47 -20.56 27.44
N LEU A 220 -7.50 -21.42 26.40
CA LEU A 220 -8.01 -21.10 25.06
C LEU A 220 -7.25 -19.99 24.33
N PHE A 221 -6.09 -19.56 24.84
CA PHE A 221 -5.24 -18.64 24.10
C PHE A 221 -4.73 -19.32 22.82
N PRO A 222 -4.81 -18.64 21.65
CA PRO A 222 -4.32 -19.18 20.41
C PRO A 222 -2.80 -19.21 20.38
N VAL A 223 -2.25 -20.23 19.73
CA VAL A 223 -0.82 -20.30 19.39
C VAL A 223 -0.44 -19.09 18.53
N ASP A 224 0.70 -18.48 18.83
CA ASP A 224 1.27 -17.41 18.00
C ASP A 224 1.66 -17.93 16.60
N SER A 225 2.45 -19.00 16.56
CA SER A 225 2.84 -19.69 15.33
C SER A 225 3.09 -21.18 15.55
N LEU A 226 2.91 -22.00 14.51
CA LEU A 226 3.13 -23.46 14.62
C LEU A 226 4.56 -23.85 14.99
N THR A 227 5.53 -22.98 14.72
CA THR A 227 6.93 -23.16 15.12
C THR A 227 7.21 -22.76 16.57
N TRP A 228 6.27 -22.07 17.24
CA TRP A 228 6.42 -21.60 18.62
C TRP A 228 5.15 -21.80 19.46
N LYS A 229 4.77 -23.07 19.66
CA LYS A 229 3.50 -23.45 20.30
C LYS A 229 3.36 -23.11 21.79
N THR A 230 4.42 -22.65 22.45
CA THR A 230 4.38 -22.30 23.89
C THR A 230 4.03 -20.83 24.14
N ALA A 231 3.94 -20.02 23.09
CA ALA A 231 3.62 -18.60 23.19
C ALA A 231 2.27 -18.29 22.53
N THR A 232 1.60 -17.28 23.08
CA THR A 232 0.48 -16.59 22.46
C THR A 232 0.87 -15.13 22.27
N SER A 233 0.47 -14.52 21.15
CA SER A 233 0.51 -13.06 20.99
C SER A 233 -0.85 -12.46 21.25
N THR A 234 -0.84 -11.29 21.88
CA THR A 234 -2.06 -10.49 22.07
C THR A 234 -2.77 -10.18 20.75
N ALA A 235 -2.03 -9.97 19.66
CA ALA A 235 -2.63 -9.78 18.34
C ALA A 235 -3.37 -11.04 17.85
N ALA A 236 -2.79 -12.23 18.02
CA ALA A 236 -3.45 -13.48 17.68
C ALA A 236 -4.73 -13.70 18.50
N VAL A 237 -4.76 -13.30 19.78
CA VAL A 237 -5.98 -13.32 20.61
C VAL A 237 -7.06 -12.41 20.03
N GLY A 238 -6.69 -11.17 19.65
CA GLY A 238 -7.60 -10.25 18.99
C GLY A 238 -8.22 -10.81 17.71
N PHE A 239 -7.40 -11.39 16.84
CA PHE A 239 -7.89 -12.03 15.61
C PHE A 239 -8.68 -13.33 15.89
N ALA A 240 -8.40 -14.07 16.96
CA ALA A 240 -9.21 -15.22 17.37
C ALA A 240 -10.63 -14.81 17.75
N LEU A 241 -10.81 -13.70 18.47
CA LEU A 241 -12.13 -13.15 18.80
C LEU A 241 -12.91 -12.80 17.52
N ALA A 242 -12.26 -12.19 16.53
CA ALA A 242 -12.87 -11.95 15.22
C ALA A 242 -13.19 -13.25 14.47
N ALA A 243 -12.29 -14.22 14.49
CA ALA A 243 -12.52 -15.53 13.87
C ALA A 243 -13.73 -16.25 14.47
N TYR A 244 -13.95 -16.16 15.78
CA TYR A 244 -15.14 -16.72 16.42
C TYR A 244 -16.44 -16.02 15.99
N VAL A 245 -16.44 -14.69 15.81
CA VAL A 245 -17.60 -13.97 15.27
C VAL A 245 -17.90 -14.42 13.83
N VAL A 246 -16.89 -14.52 12.97
CA VAL A 246 -17.06 -15.04 11.60
C VAL A 246 -17.58 -16.48 11.62
N GLY A 247 -16.97 -17.35 12.44
CA GLY A 247 -17.40 -18.75 12.55
C GLY A 247 -18.80 -18.92 13.13
N HIS A 248 -19.25 -17.98 13.97
CA HIS A 248 -20.61 -17.96 14.52
C HIS A 248 -21.64 -17.55 13.46
N GLU A 249 -21.35 -16.52 12.66
CA GLU A 249 -22.21 -16.10 11.53
C GLU A 249 -22.26 -17.16 10.42
N ARG A 250 -21.10 -17.70 10.03
CA ARG A 250 -20.95 -18.73 8.99
C ARG A 250 -21.28 -20.14 9.46
N GLU A 251 -21.58 -20.32 10.74
CA GLU A 251 -21.90 -21.61 11.37
C GLU A 251 -20.82 -22.69 11.13
N TYR A 252 -19.54 -22.31 11.16
CA TYR A 252 -18.43 -23.24 10.98
C TYR A 252 -18.34 -24.29 12.08
N ARG A 253 -18.87 -23.97 13.26
CA ARG A 253 -19.15 -24.85 14.40
C ARG A 253 -20.51 -24.47 15.01
N PRO A 254 -21.12 -25.31 15.87
CA PRO A 254 -22.36 -24.95 16.55
C PRO A 254 -22.21 -23.63 17.30
N ARG A 255 -23.13 -22.68 17.07
CA ARG A 255 -23.09 -21.32 17.64
C ARG A 255 -22.89 -21.29 19.15
N GLN A 256 -23.53 -22.20 19.87
CA GLN A 256 -23.40 -22.32 21.32
C GLN A 256 -21.99 -22.72 21.78
N GLU A 257 -21.30 -23.59 21.03
CA GLU A 257 -19.92 -23.98 21.35
C GLU A 257 -18.95 -22.82 21.11
N ILE A 258 -19.17 -22.06 20.04
CA ILE A 258 -18.38 -20.87 19.75
C ILE A 258 -18.59 -19.81 20.84
N TYR A 259 -19.85 -19.54 21.20
CA TYR A 259 -20.14 -18.58 22.27
C TYR A 259 -19.51 -18.99 23.61
N ALA A 260 -19.62 -20.26 24.00
CA ALA A 260 -19.00 -20.76 25.24
C ALA A 260 -17.47 -20.57 25.23
N ARG A 261 -16.84 -20.72 24.06
CA ARG A 261 -15.40 -20.47 23.88
C ARG A 261 -15.06 -18.98 23.98
N VAL A 262 -15.84 -18.11 23.33
CA VAL A 262 -15.69 -16.65 23.41
C VAL A 262 -15.82 -16.19 24.85
N GLU A 263 -16.87 -16.61 25.56
CA GLU A 263 -17.13 -16.24 26.96
C GLU A 263 -15.94 -16.60 27.85
N LYS A 264 -15.39 -17.81 27.71
CA LYS A 264 -14.23 -18.26 28.49
C LYS A 264 -12.94 -17.51 28.12
N LEU A 265 -12.71 -17.28 26.82
CA LEU A 265 -11.52 -16.55 26.38
C LEU A 265 -11.52 -15.10 26.87
N VAL A 266 -12.67 -14.39 26.82
CA VAL A 266 -12.72 -13.01 27.31
C VAL A 266 -12.65 -12.92 28.83
N ASP A 267 -13.15 -13.92 29.57
CA ASP A 267 -12.92 -14.06 31.03
C ASP A 267 -11.41 -14.05 31.30
N HIS A 268 -10.64 -14.94 30.65
CA HIS A 268 -9.18 -15.02 30.82
C HIS A 268 -8.39 -13.82 30.28
N VAL A 269 -9.00 -12.92 29.52
CA VAL A 269 -8.35 -11.65 29.17
C VAL A 269 -8.58 -10.60 30.27
N TRP A 270 -9.70 -10.68 30.99
CA TRP A 270 -10.13 -9.70 32.00
C TRP A 270 -9.80 -10.09 33.45
N ASP A 271 -9.54 -11.37 33.73
CA ASP A 271 -9.27 -11.89 35.07
C ASP A 271 -8.11 -11.16 35.79
N ASP A 272 -8.01 -11.29 37.12
CA ASP A 272 -7.06 -10.49 37.89
C ASP A 272 -5.61 -10.99 37.68
N PRO A 273 -4.72 -10.20 37.03
CA PRO A 273 -3.33 -10.61 36.89
C PRO A 273 -2.61 -10.67 38.26
N ALA A 274 -3.14 -10.13 39.35
CA ALA A 274 -2.54 -10.27 40.67
C ALA A 274 -2.86 -11.61 41.36
N ASP A 275 -3.87 -12.36 40.89
CA ASP A 275 -4.17 -13.71 41.40
C ASP A 275 -3.32 -14.76 40.65
N PRO A 276 -2.38 -15.45 41.33
CA PRO A 276 -1.57 -16.49 40.68
C PRO A 276 -2.37 -17.74 40.28
N GLY A 277 -3.63 -17.88 40.73
CA GLY A 277 -4.55 -18.94 40.33
C GLY A 277 -5.31 -18.67 39.03
N ASP A 278 -5.35 -17.42 38.57
CA ASP A 278 -6.09 -17.01 37.39
C ASP A 278 -5.22 -17.07 36.12
N LEU A 279 -5.82 -17.57 35.04
CA LEU A 279 -5.24 -17.53 33.70
C LEU A 279 -5.58 -16.15 33.13
N CYS A 280 -4.59 -15.26 33.08
CA CYS A 280 -4.78 -13.87 32.66
C CYS A 280 -3.67 -13.42 31.72
N ILE A 281 -4.04 -12.78 30.59
CA ILE A 281 -3.06 -12.05 29.77
C ILE A 281 -2.51 -10.88 30.59
N GLU A 282 -1.26 -11.01 31.01
CA GLU A 282 -0.58 -10.01 31.82
C GLU A 282 -0.50 -8.67 31.07
N HIS A 283 -0.75 -7.59 31.80
CA HIS A 283 -0.81 -6.24 31.25
C HIS A 283 -0.28 -5.18 32.24
N MET A 284 0.09 -4.00 31.73
CA MET A 284 0.35 -2.81 32.54
C MET A 284 -0.65 -1.72 32.18
N SER A 285 -1.38 -1.21 33.18
CA SER A 285 -2.37 -0.12 32.98
C SER A 285 -3.45 -0.43 31.92
N GLY A 286 -3.82 -1.71 31.79
CA GLY A 286 -4.74 -2.22 30.77
C GLY A 286 -4.09 -2.53 29.42
N HIS A 287 -2.80 -2.24 29.23
CA HIS A 287 -2.06 -2.54 28.00
C HIS A 287 -1.32 -3.89 28.11
N PRO A 288 -1.75 -4.93 27.37
CA PRO A 288 -1.18 -6.28 27.44
C PRO A 288 0.20 -6.36 26.80
N TYR A 289 1.05 -7.24 27.32
CA TYR A 289 2.34 -7.57 26.68
C TYR A 289 2.14 -8.20 25.31
N HIS A 290 3.12 -8.06 24.41
CA HIS A 290 3.05 -8.61 23.06
C HIS A 290 2.93 -10.13 23.10
N TRP A 291 3.92 -10.81 23.69
CA TRP A 291 3.93 -12.26 23.86
C TRP A 291 3.82 -12.68 25.32
N THR A 292 3.00 -13.67 25.57
CA THR A 292 2.86 -14.30 26.89
C THR A 292 2.84 -15.82 26.76
N ASN A 293 3.06 -16.50 27.89
CA ASN A 293 2.94 -17.95 27.95
C ASN A 293 1.52 -18.38 27.56
N ILE A 294 1.39 -19.30 26.60
CA ILE A 294 0.08 -19.70 26.06
C ILE A 294 -0.86 -20.30 27.11
N ARG A 295 -0.34 -20.92 28.16
CA ARG A 295 -1.18 -21.52 29.21
C ARG A 295 -1.55 -20.50 30.26
N THR A 296 -0.57 -19.76 30.78
CA THR A 296 -0.77 -18.94 31.97
C THR A 296 -1.12 -17.48 31.66
N GLY A 297 -0.87 -17.02 30.44
CA GLY A 297 -1.00 -15.63 30.02
C GLY A 297 0.07 -14.71 30.62
N ARG A 298 1.07 -15.24 31.32
CA ARG A 298 2.12 -14.47 31.99
C ARG A 298 3.23 -14.06 31.03
N TRP A 299 3.76 -12.86 31.22
CA TRP A 299 4.88 -12.35 30.46
C TRP A 299 6.18 -12.99 30.99
N GLU A 300 6.90 -13.70 30.11
CA GLU A 300 8.14 -14.41 30.46
C GLU A 300 9.39 -13.60 30.09
N GLU A 301 9.32 -12.27 30.24
CA GLU A 301 10.40 -11.31 29.92
C GLU A 301 10.82 -11.30 28.43
N ILE A 302 9.90 -11.68 27.54
CA ILE A 302 10.11 -11.65 26.09
C ILE A 302 9.51 -10.36 25.50
N GLU A 303 10.36 -9.48 25.00
CA GLU A 303 10.00 -8.18 24.43
C GLU A 303 9.27 -7.26 25.44
N GLY A 304 8.04 -6.85 25.19
CA GLY A 304 7.40 -5.76 25.91
C GLY A 304 5.96 -5.54 25.45
N ILE A 305 5.36 -4.43 25.86
CA ILE A 305 4.07 -3.98 25.34
C ILE A 305 4.33 -3.29 24.01
N ILE A 306 3.68 -3.81 22.97
CA ILE A 306 3.64 -3.18 21.66
C ILE A 306 2.21 -2.70 21.47
N THR A 307 2.01 -1.38 21.41
CA THR A 307 0.67 -0.78 21.30
C THR A 307 -0.09 -1.34 20.11
N HIS A 308 0.66 -1.63 19.04
CA HIS A 308 0.11 -2.18 17.83
C HIS A 308 -0.57 -3.54 18.05
N ASP A 309 0.09 -4.48 18.72
CA ASP A 309 -0.46 -5.80 19.03
C ASP A 309 -1.59 -5.73 20.06
N SER A 310 -1.42 -4.89 21.09
CA SER A 310 -2.47 -4.56 22.05
C SER A 310 -3.74 -4.07 21.36
N MET A 311 -3.59 -3.23 20.33
CA MET A 311 -4.72 -2.67 19.59
C MET A 311 -5.57 -3.74 18.91
N LYS A 312 -5.03 -4.92 18.55
CA LYS A 312 -5.79 -6.00 17.88
C LYS A 312 -6.67 -6.70 18.89
N LEU A 313 -6.17 -6.91 20.10
CA LEU A 313 -7.01 -7.37 21.19
C LEU A 313 -8.11 -6.35 21.50
N PHE A 314 -7.79 -5.05 21.58
CA PHE A 314 -8.79 -4.01 21.81
C PHE A 314 -9.85 -4.01 20.70
N CYS A 315 -9.44 -4.17 19.43
CA CYS A 315 -10.38 -4.23 18.33
C CYS A 315 -11.25 -5.51 18.35
N GLY A 316 -10.66 -6.65 18.71
CA GLY A 316 -11.41 -7.89 18.95
C GLY A 316 -12.42 -7.72 20.09
N MET A 317 -12.07 -7.05 21.17
CA MET A 317 -12.96 -6.75 22.29
C MET A 317 -14.09 -5.79 21.90
N ILE A 318 -13.81 -4.75 21.12
CA ILE A 318 -14.84 -3.87 20.56
C ILE A 318 -15.84 -4.70 19.73
N LEU A 319 -15.33 -5.62 18.90
CA LEU A 319 -16.18 -6.50 18.11
C LEU A 319 -17.07 -7.39 18.99
N ILE A 320 -16.52 -8.02 20.04
CA ILE A 320 -17.29 -8.85 20.98
C ILE A 320 -18.34 -8.03 21.73
N LYS A 321 -17.98 -6.84 22.23
CA LYS A 321 -18.88 -5.91 22.93
C LYS A 321 -20.13 -5.64 22.11
N HIS A 322 -20.00 -5.35 20.83
CA HIS A 322 -21.13 -5.00 19.96
C HIS A 322 -21.84 -6.24 19.39
N TYR A 323 -21.11 -7.30 19.02
CA TYR A 323 -21.68 -8.51 18.45
C TYR A 323 -22.49 -9.31 19.47
N PHE A 324 -21.94 -9.50 20.67
CA PHE A 324 -22.57 -10.23 21.78
C PHE A 324 -23.14 -9.29 22.86
N LYS A 325 -23.60 -8.11 22.46
CA LYS A 325 -24.17 -7.11 23.36
C LYS A 325 -25.31 -7.70 24.23
N GLY A 326 -25.24 -7.47 25.54
CA GLY A 326 -26.23 -7.97 26.51
C GLY A 326 -26.01 -9.42 26.97
N THR A 327 -24.84 -9.99 26.66
CA THR A 327 -24.39 -11.29 27.18
C THR A 327 -23.20 -11.10 28.13
N LYS A 328 -22.82 -12.13 28.89
CA LYS A 328 -21.64 -12.07 29.79
C LYS A 328 -20.37 -11.67 29.03
N ALA A 329 -20.16 -12.24 27.83
CA ALA A 329 -18.98 -11.93 27.03
C ALA A 329 -18.94 -10.45 26.58
N GLY A 330 -20.08 -9.91 26.14
CA GLY A 330 -20.18 -8.49 25.76
C GLY A 330 -19.92 -7.56 26.93
N ASP A 331 -20.46 -7.89 28.11
CA ASP A 331 -20.27 -7.10 29.34
C ASP A 331 -18.82 -7.11 29.83
N ILE A 332 -18.11 -8.24 29.68
CA ILE A 332 -16.67 -8.33 30.01
C ILE A 332 -15.85 -7.47 29.06
N ALA A 333 -16.11 -7.59 27.75
CA ALA A 333 -15.39 -6.80 26.75
C ALA A 333 -15.57 -5.29 26.97
N GLU A 334 -16.78 -4.84 27.33
CA GLU A 334 -17.04 -3.44 27.70
C GLU A 334 -16.24 -3.02 28.94
N LYS A 335 -16.26 -3.83 30.01
CA LYS A 335 -15.50 -3.53 31.24
C LYS A 335 -14.00 -3.42 30.98
N TYR A 336 -13.45 -4.31 30.16
CA TYR A 336 -12.03 -4.27 29.80
C TYR A 336 -11.69 -2.97 29.07
N LEU A 337 -12.46 -2.61 28.05
CA LEU A 337 -12.24 -1.38 27.27
C LEU A 337 -12.36 -0.11 28.13
N ASP A 338 -13.30 -0.08 29.08
CA ASP A 338 -13.50 1.05 30.00
C ASP A 338 -12.38 1.20 31.04
N ALA A 339 -11.64 0.12 31.32
CA ALA A 339 -10.58 0.10 32.31
C ALA A 339 -9.19 0.49 31.76
N ILE A 340 -9.02 0.55 30.42
CA ILE A 340 -7.74 0.91 29.79
C ILE A 340 -7.35 2.36 30.14
N ASP A 341 -6.15 2.54 30.65
CA ASP A 341 -5.57 3.86 30.90
C ASP A 341 -4.88 4.38 29.63
N TRP A 342 -5.64 5.00 28.72
CA TRP A 342 -5.08 5.55 27.47
C TRP A 342 -4.00 6.62 27.67
N PRO A 343 -4.10 7.54 28.66
CA PRO A 343 -3.03 8.50 28.97
C PRO A 343 -1.70 7.85 29.36
N TRP A 344 -1.69 6.60 29.81
CA TRP A 344 -0.46 5.86 30.11
C TRP A 344 0.46 5.73 28.88
N LEU A 345 -0.08 5.79 27.66
CA LEU A 345 0.69 5.77 26.42
C LEU A 345 1.52 7.05 26.18
N VAL A 346 1.25 8.14 26.93
CA VAL A 346 1.84 9.46 26.67
C VAL A 346 3.10 9.69 27.52
N HIS A 347 4.24 9.87 26.85
CA HIS A 347 5.53 10.12 27.50
C HIS A 347 6.14 11.47 27.11
N GLY A 348 6.88 12.07 28.05
CA GLY A 348 7.55 13.35 27.87
C GLY A 348 9.07 13.20 27.75
N VAL A 349 9.67 13.67 26.65
CA VAL A 349 11.13 13.75 26.48
C VAL A 349 11.52 15.15 26.03
N LYS A 350 12.43 15.82 26.75
CA LYS A 350 13.01 17.14 26.39
C LYS A 350 11.93 18.17 25.98
N ASN A 351 10.91 18.35 26.83
CA ASN A 351 9.77 19.27 26.60
C ASN A 351 8.84 18.93 25.42
N ARG A 352 8.90 17.70 24.88
CA ARG A 352 7.99 17.19 23.86
C ARG A 352 7.23 15.96 24.38
N GLN A 353 5.97 15.83 24.01
CA GLN A 353 5.15 14.66 24.31
C GLN A 353 5.09 13.73 23.09
N TYR A 354 5.08 12.43 23.34
CA TYR A 354 4.97 11.38 22.33
C TYR A 354 3.91 10.37 22.77
N LEU A 355 3.16 9.84 21.81
CA LEU A 355 2.37 8.63 22.00
C LEU A 355 3.31 7.45 21.71
N SER A 356 3.64 6.66 22.73
CA SER A 356 4.61 5.58 22.60
C SER A 356 3.95 4.29 22.09
N ASN A 357 4.69 3.57 21.24
CA ASN A 357 4.24 2.31 20.63
C ASN A 357 4.99 1.09 21.17
N PHE A 358 5.98 1.29 22.05
CA PHE A 358 6.77 0.23 22.66
C PHE A 358 7.10 0.55 24.12
N PHE A 359 7.04 -0.47 24.99
CA PHE A 359 7.37 -0.36 26.41
C PHE A 359 7.96 -1.68 26.91
N THR A 360 9.04 -1.61 27.69
CA THR A 360 9.55 -2.74 28.47
C THR A 360 9.28 -2.51 29.96
N ARG A 361 9.21 -3.55 30.80
CA ARG A 361 9.07 -3.38 32.26
C ARG A 361 10.23 -2.60 32.91
N HIS A 362 11.34 -2.47 32.19
CA HIS A 362 12.54 -1.70 32.58
C HIS A 362 12.62 -0.31 31.95
N SER A 363 11.68 0.04 31.07
CA SER A 363 11.60 1.38 30.49
C SER A 363 11.28 2.38 31.60
N ASP A 364 12.15 3.38 31.76
CA ASP A 364 11.92 4.49 32.69
C ASP A 364 10.82 5.38 32.12
N PRO A 365 9.65 5.52 32.77
CA PRO A 365 8.58 6.40 32.28
C PRO A 365 9.01 7.87 32.14
N SER A 366 10.11 8.26 32.80
CA SER A 366 10.70 9.60 32.81
C SER A 366 11.97 9.76 31.95
N GLY A 367 12.44 8.68 31.31
CA GLY A 367 13.66 8.67 30.49
C GLY A 367 13.39 8.36 29.01
N PRO A 368 14.34 8.65 28.09
CA PRO A 368 14.21 8.32 26.66
C PRO A 368 14.38 6.82 26.34
N GLY A 369 14.51 5.96 27.36
CA GLY A 369 14.79 4.53 27.18
C GLY A 369 13.58 3.82 26.59
N ASP A 370 13.74 3.32 25.37
CA ASP A 370 12.82 2.45 24.64
C ASP A 370 11.58 3.10 23.98
N VAL A 371 11.46 4.43 23.94
CA VAL A 371 10.40 5.08 23.13
C VAL A 371 10.76 4.99 21.64
N LEU A 372 10.32 3.92 20.99
CA LEU A 372 10.35 3.76 19.54
C LEU A 372 9.02 4.29 18.96
N MET A 373 9.11 5.32 18.11
CA MET A 373 8.02 5.62 17.19
C MET A 373 7.98 4.47 16.18
N TYR A 374 6.88 3.72 16.21
CA TYR A 374 6.62 2.63 15.28
C TYR A 374 5.54 3.08 14.29
N ASP A 375 5.76 2.77 13.01
CA ASP A 375 5.23 3.58 11.91
C ASP A 375 4.16 2.82 11.11
N GLY A 376 2.95 3.40 10.98
CA GLY A 376 2.01 3.06 9.90
C GLY A 376 0.53 2.93 10.28
N MET A 377 0.19 2.95 11.58
CA MET A 377 -1.08 2.41 12.06
C MET A 377 -1.99 3.48 12.65
N LYS A 378 -3.14 3.65 12.03
CA LYS A 378 -4.18 4.67 12.24
C LYS A 378 -4.91 4.43 13.55
N LEU A 379 -5.31 3.18 13.82
CA LEU A 379 -6.14 2.88 14.99
C LEU A 379 -5.37 3.07 16.29
N ASP A 380 -4.05 2.89 16.27
CA ASP A 380 -3.14 3.19 17.38
C ASP A 380 -3.24 4.65 17.86
N TYR A 381 -3.72 5.57 17.01
CA TYR A 381 -3.98 6.98 17.35
C TYR A 381 -5.47 7.27 17.52
N LEU A 382 -6.30 6.83 16.56
CA LEU A 382 -7.72 7.17 16.51
C LEU A 382 -8.49 6.63 17.72
N VAL A 383 -8.21 5.39 18.12
CA VAL A 383 -8.90 4.75 19.26
C VAL A 383 -8.57 5.48 20.57
N PRO A 384 -7.30 5.65 20.98
CA PRO A 384 -6.97 6.38 22.19
C PRO A 384 -7.45 7.84 22.18
N MET A 385 -7.42 8.52 21.03
CA MET A 385 -7.95 9.90 20.91
C MET A 385 -9.46 9.95 21.12
N GLY A 386 -10.16 8.93 20.66
CA GLY A 386 -11.59 8.78 20.77
C GLY A 386 -12.10 8.44 22.17
N ALA A 387 -11.24 7.88 23.03
CA ALA A 387 -11.62 7.42 24.35
C ALA A 387 -12.12 8.55 25.25
N ALA A 388 -13.00 8.25 26.21
CA ALA A 388 -13.56 9.23 27.13
C ALA A 388 -12.46 9.91 27.97
N LYS A 389 -11.52 9.11 28.47
CA LYS A 389 -10.23 9.56 29.02
C LYS A 389 -9.14 9.30 27.98
N GLY A 390 -9.20 10.02 26.87
CA GLY A 390 -8.32 9.80 25.73
C GLY A 390 -7.07 10.67 25.70
N VAL A 391 -6.29 10.52 24.62
CA VAL A 391 -5.09 11.32 24.34
C VAL A 391 -5.41 12.54 23.47
N ALA A 392 -4.47 13.47 23.36
CA ALA A 392 -4.65 14.72 22.63
C ALA A 392 -4.67 14.52 21.10
N ALA A 393 -5.49 15.30 20.39
CA ALA A 393 -5.69 15.13 18.95
C ALA A 393 -4.44 15.42 18.10
N TYR A 394 -3.54 16.29 18.57
CA TYR A 394 -2.33 16.66 17.82
C TYR A 394 -1.37 15.47 17.59
N PHE A 395 -1.54 14.35 18.31
CA PHE A 395 -0.78 13.13 18.03
C PHE A 395 -1.10 12.56 16.64
N TRP A 396 -2.36 12.68 16.20
CA TRP A 396 -2.76 12.35 14.83
C TRP A 396 -2.01 13.21 13.83
N ASP A 397 -2.04 14.53 14.00
CA ASP A 397 -1.38 15.46 13.06
C ASP A 397 0.13 15.20 12.97
N ASN A 398 0.79 14.95 14.11
CA ASN A 398 2.20 14.61 14.13
C ASN A 398 2.50 13.29 13.38
N TRP A 399 1.67 12.27 13.60
CA TRP A 399 1.83 10.99 12.92
C TRP A 399 1.51 11.11 11.43
N ALA A 400 0.35 11.65 11.09
CA ALA A 400 -0.10 11.82 9.73
C ALA A 400 0.95 12.63 8.98
N MET A 401 1.33 13.83 9.43
CA MET A 401 2.30 14.69 8.72
C MET A 401 3.70 14.06 8.53
N SER A 402 4.08 13.04 9.29
CA SER A 402 5.42 12.42 9.20
C SER A 402 5.70 11.65 7.90
N TYR A 403 4.65 11.29 7.15
CA TYR A 403 4.77 10.48 5.93
C TYR A 403 4.79 11.33 4.64
N PRO A 404 5.84 11.24 3.81
CA PRO A 404 5.87 11.87 2.49
C PRO A 404 5.08 11.08 1.44
N TRP A 405 4.72 11.70 0.32
CA TRP A 405 4.16 11.00 -0.84
C TRP A 405 5.26 10.28 -1.64
N ASP A 406 5.02 9.04 -2.04
CA ASP A 406 5.87 8.25 -2.95
C ASP A 406 5.15 7.98 -4.27
N ASP A 407 5.91 7.48 -5.24
CA ASP A 407 5.45 7.07 -6.56
C ASP A 407 6.16 5.80 -7.00
N TYR A 408 5.37 4.81 -7.41
CA TYR A 408 5.85 3.66 -8.15
C TYR A 408 5.01 3.46 -9.41
N ARG A 409 5.53 3.94 -10.54
CA ARG A 409 4.90 3.82 -11.88
C ARG A 409 3.47 4.39 -11.96
N GLY A 410 3.24 5.52 -11.31
CA GLY A 410 1.94 6.20 -11.29
C GLY A 410 1.04 5.75 -10.14
N HIS A 411 1.48 4.82 -9.29
CA HIS A 411 0.83 4.52 -8.02
C HIS A 411 1.38 5.46 -6.95
N PHE A 412 0.56 6.42 -6.49
CA PHE A 412 0.96 7.41 -5.49
C PHE A 412 0.37 7.08 -4.13
N TRP A 413 1.23 6.96 -3.10
CA TRP A 413 0.77 6.71 -1.72
C TRP A 413 1.66 7.43 -0.71
N ARG A 414 1.13 7.62 0.49
CA ARG A 414 1.74 8.41 1.55
C ARG A 414 2.42 7.56 2.61
N ILE A 415 1.80 6.46 3.05
CA ILE A 415 2.41 5.65 4.12
C ILE A 415 3.47 4.71 3.51
N GLN A 416 4.69 5.22 3.32
CA GLN A 416 5.77 4.57 2.55
C GLN A 416 6.49 3.40 3.23
N ARG A 417 5.80 2.57 4.03
CA ARG A 417 6.45 1.34 4.53
C ARG A 417 6.32 0.23 3.47
N PRO A 418 7.42 -0.46 3.09
CA PRO A 418 7.39 -1.49 2.04
C PRO A 418 6.50 -2.70 2.38
N ALA A 419 6.22 -2.91 3.67
CA ALA A 419 5.54 -4.08 4.18
C ALA A 419 4.01 -3.88 4.12
N ILE A 420 3.30 -4.63 3.26
CA ILE A 420 1.90 -4.33 2.94
C ILE A 420 0.92 -4.48 4.12
N TRP A 421 1.27 -5.25 5.16
CA TRP A 421 0.45 -5.41 6.36
C TRP A 421 0.06 -4.09 7.03
N ILE A 422 0.88 -3.04 6.88
CA ILE A 422 0.56 -1.69 7.40
C ILE A 422 -0.68 -1.06 6.78
N HIS A 423 -1.04 -1.51 5.59
CA HIS A 423 -2.25 -1.10 4.90
C HIS A 423 -3.42 -2.03 5.20
N GLN A 424 -3.16 -3.26 5.64
CA GLN A 424 -4.20 -4.27 5.83
C GLN A 424 -4.82 -4.24 7.23
N TRP A 425 -4.00 -4.24 8.28
CA TRP A 425 -4.46 -4.60 9.63
C TRP A 425 -5.51 -3.64 10.21
N ASP A 426 -5.36 -2.33 10.02
CA ASP A 426 -6.37 -1.38 10.50
C ASP A 426 -7.65 -1.42 9.64
N ASN A 427 -7.50 -1.73 8.35
CA ASN A 427 -8.61 -1.93 7.44
C ASN A 427 -9.35 -3.27 7.67
N VAL A 428 -8.80 -4.19 8.50
CA VAL A 428 -9.57 -5.33 9.02
C VAL A 428 -10.72 -4.84 9.89
N TRP A 429 -10.42 -3.90 10.78
CA TRP A 429 -11.33 -3.52 11.85
C TRP A 429 -12.27 -2.40 11.41
N PHE A 430 -11.75 -1.41 10.70
CA PHE A 430 -12.53 -0.23 10.31
C PHE A 430 -12.58 -0.02 8.80
N ASP A 431 -13.77 0.32 8.31
CA ASP A 431 -14.00 0.65 6.91
C ASP A 431 -13.59 2.10 6.63
N PHE A 432 -12.35 2.27 6.15
CA PHE A 432 -11.81 3.56 5.71
C PHE A 432 -12.29 3.97 4.32
N ARG A 433 -13.10 3.17 3.61
CA ARG A 433 -13.63 3.59 2.31
C ARG A 433 -14.39 4.89 2.48
N ASN A 434 -14.21 5.77 1.50
CA ASN A 434 -14.93 7.02 1.40
C ASN A 434 -14.69 7.90 2.64
N LEU A 435 -13.48 7.86 3.21
CA LEU A 435 -13.08 8.70 4.34
C LEU A 435 -11.71 9.30 4.06
N ARG A 436 -11.61 10.60 4.30
CA ARG A 436 -10.34 11.31 4.23
C ARG A 436 -10.24 12.36 5.30
N ASP A 437 -9.02 12.69 5.69
CA ASP A 437 -8.70 13.89 6.44
C ASP A 437 -7.98 14.91 5.54
N ALA A 438 -7.28 15.86 6.15
CA ALA A 438 -6.47 16.84 5.44
C ALA A 438 -5.23 16.25 4.73
N TYR A 439 -4.82 15.03 5.08
CA TYR A 439 -3.56 14.44 4.67
C TYR A 439 -3.72 13.35 3.59
N ALA A 440 -4.73 12.49 3.69
CA ALA A 440 -4.95 11.41 2.72
C ALA A 440 -6.39 10.87 2.74
N ASP A 441 -6.80 10.27 1.63
CA ASP A 441 -7.77 9.16 1.66
C ASP A 441 -6.99 7.87 1.97
N TYR A 442 -7.23 7.30 3.14
CA TYR A 442 -6.41 6.19 3.63
C TYR A 442 -6.79 4.83 3.02
N HIS A 443 -8.01 4.68 2.51
CA HIS A 443 -8.38 3.48 1.77
C HIS A 443 -7.74 3.51 0.39
N GLN A 444 -7.87 4.62 -0.33
CA GLN A 444 -7.23 4.83 -1.63
C GLN A 444 -5.71 4.71 -1.54
N ASN A 445 -5.10 5.30 -0.51
CA ASN A 445 -3.67 5.11 -0.22
C ASN A 445 -3.30 3.62 -0.05
N SER A 446 -4.19 2.81 0.52
CA SER A 446 -3.97 1.37 0.72
C SER A 446 -4.16 0.56 -0.57
N VAL A 447 -5.09 1.00 -1.44
CA VAL A 447 -5.23 0.49 -2.81
C VAL A 447 -3.95 0.76 -3.61
N GLU A 448 -3.47 2.01 -3.63
CA GLU A 448 -2.26 2.39 -4.36
C GLU A 448 -1.01 1.68 -3.84
N ALA A 449 -0.85 1.53 -2.52
CA ALA A 449 0.26 0.77 -1.96
C ALA A 449 0.20 -0.73 -2.35
N THR A 450 -1.01 -1.31 -2.41
CA THR A 450 -1.20 -2.70 -2.86
C THR A 450 -0.86 -2.86 -4.34
N LEU A 451 -1.33 -1.93 -5.19
CA LEU A 451 -1.02 -1.93 -6.61
C LEU A 451 0.47 -1.66 -6.87
N ALA A 452 1.11 -0.79 -6.10
CA ALA A 452 2.55 -0.57 -6.15
C ALA A 452 3.32 -1.85 -5.78
N ASN A 453 2.94 -2.57 -4.73
CA ASN A 453 3.53 -3.86 -4.35
C ASN A 453 3.37 -4.89 -5.48
N ARG A 454 2.18 -5.00 -6.07
CA ARG A 454 1.90 -5.88 -7.22
C ARG A 454 2.71 -5.50 -8.45
N GLN A 455 2.70 -4.22 -8.83
CA GLN A 455 3.40 -3.72 -10.01
C GLN A 455 4.91 -3.91 -9.86
N TRP A 456 5.44 -3.68 -8.66
CA TRP A 456 6.83 -3.96 -8.33
C TRP A 456 7.17 -5.44 -8.54
N CYS A 457 6.32 -6.36 -8.07
CA CYS A 457 6.51 -7.80 -8.30
C CYS A 457 6.61 -8.09 -9.81
N ILE A 458 5.65 -7.62 -10.60
CA ILE A 458 5.61 -7.82 -12.05
C ILE A 458 6.88 -7.29 -12.72
N ASP A 459 7.33 -6.11 -12.31
CA ASP A 459 8.51 -5.45 -12.90
C ASP A 459 9.82 -6.13 -12.56
N SER A 460 9.93 -6.74 -11.38
CA SER A 460 11.12 -7.49 -10.96
C SER A 460 11.39 -8.72 -11.83
N ARG A 461 10.38 -9.22 -12.58
CA ARG A 461 10.41 -10.42 -13.42
C ARG A 461 10.69 -11.74 -12.68
N THR A 462 10.91 -11.69 -11.36
CA THR A 462 10.94 -12.85 -10.46
C THR A 462 9.53 -13.42 -10.23
N TYR A 463 8.52 -12.58 -10.43
CA TYR A 463 7.11 -12.82 -10.15
C TYR A 463 6.24 -12.63 -11.41
N ASN A 464 4.94 -12.88 -11.31
CA ASN A 464 3.99 -12.67 -12.42
C ASN A 464 2.67 -12.07 -11.93
N GLU A 465 1.77 -11.73 -12.86
CA GLU A 465 0.47 -11.09 -12.59
C GLU A 465 -0.44 -11.84 -11.60
N SER A 466 -0.24 -13.16 -11.45
CA SER A 466 -0.98 -14.06 -10.55
C SER A 466 -0.10 -14.66 -9.43
N LEU A 467 1.14 -14.19 -9.28
CA LEU A 467 2.05 -14.59 -8.21
C LEU A 467 2.78 -13.35 -7.72
N TRP A 468 2.12 -12.56 -6.89
CA TRP A 468 2.65 -11.34 -6.27
C TRP A 468 2.27 -11.30 -4.79
N GLY A 469 2.88 -10.38 -4.04
CA GLY A 469 2.58 -10.17 -2.64
C GLY A 469 3.80 -10.39 -1.75
N ILE A 470 4.49 -9.29 -1.48
CA ILE A 470 5.68 -9.25 -0.62
C ILE A 470 5.28 -8.62 0.70
N ASN A 471 5.49 -9.37 1.77
CA ASN A 471 5.16 -8.99 3.14
C ASN A 471 6.12 -9.70 4.10
N PRO A 472 6.31 -9.21 5.33
CA PRO A 472 7.04 -9.94 6.34
C PRO A 472 6.44 -11.32 6.53
N CYS A 473 7.29 -12.34 6.48
CA CYS A 473 6.91 -13.74 6.54
C CYS A 473 8.17 -14.59 6.81
N ALA A 474 7.96 -15.88 7.04
CA ALA A 474 9.00 -16.88 6.99
C ALA A 474 9.65 -16.93 5.59
N GLY A 475 10.97 -17.06 5.58
CA GLY A 475 11.75 -17.25 4.37
C GLY A 475 12.81 -18.33 4.54
N PRO A 476 13.48 -18.72 3.45
CA PRO A 476 14.52 -19.73 3.49
C PRO A 476 15.73 -19.24 4.29
N GLY A 477 16.08 -20.00 5.32
CA GLY A 477 17.23 -19.78 6.19
C GLY A 477 18.48 -20.55 5.76
N PRO A 478 19.63 -20.31 6.42
CA PRO A 478 20.86 -21.07 6.20
C PRO A 478 20.64 -22.59 6.35
N ALA A 479 21.34 -23.38 5.54
CA ALA A 479 21.29 -24.85 5.55
C ALA A 479 19.88 -25.47 5.34
N GLY A 480 18.97 -24.76 4.66
CA GLY A 480 17.61 -25.23 4.41
C GLY A 480 16.65 -25.06 5.60
N GLY A 481 17.06 -24.28 6.61
CA GLY A 481 16.20 -23.87 7.71
C GLY A 481 15.17 -22.81 7.31
N GLU A 482 14.46 -22.28 8.30
CA GLU A 482 13.47 -21.22 8.14
C GLU A 482 13.90 -20.02 9.00
N ILE A 483 13.73 -18.81 8.49
CA ILE A 483 14.02 -17.57 9.21
C ILE A 483 12.93 -16.53 8.89
N TYR A 484 12.50 -15.77 9.89
CA TYR A 484 11.60 -14.66 9.65
C TYR A 484 12.33 -13.52 8.91
N GLY A 485 11.70 -13.00 7.85
CA GLY A 485 12.20 -11.90 7.05
C GLY A 485 11.21 -10.74 7.05
N ASN A 486 11.71 -9.52 7.26
CA ASN A 486 10.91 -8.30 7.18
C ASN A 486 10.78 -7.83 5.73
N PHE A 487 10.29 -8.70 4.84
CA PHE A 487 10.21 -8.41 3.41
C PHE A 487 9.17 -7.33 3.11
N GLY A 488 9.41 -6.54 2.06
CA GLY A 488 8.44 -5.56 1.56
C GLY A 488 8.96 -4.88 0.31
N ALA A 489 8.05 -4.32 -0.49
CA ALA A 489 8.36 -3.52 -1.68
C ALA A 489 7.14 -2.70 -2.12
N PRO A 490 7.33 -1.57 -2.82
CA PRO A 490 8.56 -0.76 -3.00
C PRO A 490 8.79 0.27 -1.86
N PRO A 491 10.02 0.81 -1.67
CA PRO A 491 11.30 0.37 -2.25
C PRO A 491 11.86 -0.90 -1.59
N ASP A 492 12.75 -1.59 -2.30
CA ASP A 492 13.35 -2.87 -1.91
C ASP A 492 14.34 -2.82 -0.74
N GLU A 493 14.86 -1.63 -0.42
CA GLU A 493 15.90 -1.45 0.58
C GLU A 493 15.56 -0.29 1.51
N LEU A 494 15.12 -0.63 2.73
CA LEU A 494 15.11 0.29 3.85
C LEU A 494 15.95 -0.26 5.02
N PRO A 495 16.53 0.62 5.87
CA PRO A 495 17.31 0.23 7.05
C PRO A 495 16.60 -0.77 7.97
N PHE A 496 15.26 -0.74 8.00
CA PHE A 496 14.41 -1.59 8.84
C PHE A 496 14.21 -3.02 8.30
N GLN A 497 14.63 -3.33 7.07
CA GLN A 497 14.58 -4.67 6.49
C GLN A 497 15.81 -5.52 6.91
N ASN A 498 16.61 -5.03 7.88
CA ASN A 498 17.82 -5.68 8.40
C ASN A 498 18.82 -6.12 7.31
N GLY A 499 18.89 -5.37 6.20
CA GLY A 499 19.77 -5.67 5.07
C GLY A 499 19.37 -6.91 4.25
N LYS A 500 18.18 -7.47 4.47
CA LYS A 500 17.63 -8.53 3.62
C LYS A 500 16.75 -7.89 2.55
N GLY A 501 17.31 -7.72 1.35
CA GLY A 501 16.51 -7.43 0.16
C GLY A 501 15.52 -8.56 -0.11
N ASN A 502 14.53 -8.31 -0.96
CA ASN A 502 13.58 -9.33 -1.36
C ASN A 502 14.29 -10.52 -2.03
N ASP A 503 14.05 -11.73 -1.53
CA ASP A 503 14.78 -12.94 -1.94
C ASP A 503 13.95 -13.89 -2.83
N GLY A 504 12.83 -13.40 -3.37
CA GLY A 504 11.90 -14.19 -4.18
C GLY A 504 10.78 -14.85 -3.37
N THR A 505 10.74 -14.68 -2.05
CA THR A 505 9.70 -15.24 -1.19
C THR A 505 8.38 -14.48 -1.35
N ILE A 506 7.28 -15.20 -1.50
CA ILE A 506 5.90 -14.69 -1.53
C ILE A 506 5.18 -15.10 -0.25
N ALA A 507 4.47 -14.15 0.33
CA ALA A 507 3.58 -14.38 1.46
C ALA A 507 2.12 -14.33 0.97
N PRO A 508 1.33 -15.41 1.08
CA PRO A 508 -0.10 -15.36 0.77
C PRO A 508 -0.85 -14.26 1.55
N THR A 509 -0.40 -13.96 2.78
CA THR A 509 -0.89 -12.86 3.63
C THR A 509 -0.72 -11.46 3.02
N ALA A 510 0.08 -11.31 1.97
CA ALA A 510 0.21 -10.03 1.26
C ALA A 510 -0.95 -9.77 0.29
N ALA A 511 -1.34 -10.79 -0.48
CA ALA A 511 -2.35 -10.66 -1.52
C ALA A 511 -3.75 -10.97 -1.01
N LEU A 512 -3.92 -12.02 -0.19
CA LEU A 512 -5.24 -12.52 0.21
C LEU A 512 -6.03 -11.52 1.10
N PRO A 513 -5.46 -10.95 2.18
CA PRO A 513 -6.15 -9.93 2.96
C PRO A 513 -6.37 -8.62 2.20
N SER A 514 -5.60 -8.37 1.13
CA SER A 514 -5.78 -7.20 0.25
C SER A 514 -6.97 -7.35 -0.70
N ILE A 515 -7.78 -8.41 -0.58
CA ILE A 515 -9.04 -8.59 -1.32
C ILE A 515 -10.02 -7.42 -1.14
N ILE A 516 -9.96 -6.70 -0.01
CA ILE A 516 -10.76 -5.50 0.25
C ILE A 516 -10.28 -4.27 -0.54
N PHE A 517 -9.09 -4.33 -1.17
CA PHE A 517 -8.51 -3.28 -2.01
C PHE A 517 -8.52 -3.70 -3.48
N THR A 518 -8.04 -4.90 -3.78
CA THR A 518 -7.80 -5.43 -5.15
C THR A 518 -8.43 -6.81 -5.31
N PRO A 519 -9.77 -6.94 -5.27
CA PRO A 519 -10.43 -8.24 -5.14
C PRO A 519 -10.13 -9.20 -6.29
N LYS A 520 -10.10 -8.69 -7.52
CA LYS A 520 -9.85 -9.52 -8.71
C LYS A 520 -8.43 -10.07 -8.69
N GLU A 521 -7.45 -9.22 -8.39
CA GLU A 521 -6.04 -9.54 -8.34
C GLU A 521 -5.72 -10.49 -7.19
N SER A 522 -6.33 -10.26 -6.02
CA SER A 522 -6.17 -11.10 -4.82
C SER A 522 -6.75 -12.51 -5.01
N ILE A 523 -7.96 -12.61 -5.59
CA ILE A 523 -8.58 -13.91 -5.90
C ILE A 523 -7.74 -14.66 -6.94
N ALA A 524 -7.20 -13.97 -7.96
CA ALA A 524 -6.32 -14.57 -8.94
C ALA A 524 -5.06 -15.18 -8.31
N VAL A 525 -4.42 -14.50 -7.36
CA VAL A 525 -3.28 -15.05 -6.60
C VAL A 525 -3.69 -16.26 -5.77
N ALA A 526 -4.79 -16.19 -5.03
CA ALA A 526 -5.26 -17.32 -4.22
C ALA A 526 -5.52 -18.57 -5.09
N ARG A 527 -6.17 -18.40 -6.25
CA ARG A 527 -6.42 -19.49 -7.20
C ARG A 527 -5.13 -20.04 -7.77
N TYR A 528 -4.22 -19.18 -8.21
CA TYR A 528 -2.92 -19.60 -8.75
C TYR A 528 -2.10 -20.39 -7.72
N LEU A 529 -2.01 -19.90 -6.49
CA LEU A 529 -1.32 -20.58 -5.39
C LEU A 529 -1.94 -21.95 -5.09
N TYR A 530 -3.26 -22.03 -5.07
CA TYR A 530 -3.97 -23.29 -4.82
C TYR A 530 -3.81 -24.28 -5.99
N ASP A 531 -4.08 -23.87 -7.22
CA ASP A 531 -4.04 -24.79 -8.36
C ASP A 531 -2.62 -25.32 -8.63
N ARG A 532 -1.61 -24.46 -8.50
CA ARG A 532 -0.22 -24.81 -8.80
C ARG A 532 0.53 -25.42 -7.62
N TYR A 533 0.27 -24.95 -6.40
CA TYR A 533 1.08 -25.31 -5.23
C TYR A 533 0.29 -25.97 -4.09
N ARG A 534 -1.01 -26.27 -4.20
CA ARG A 534 -1.79 -26.89 -3.09
C ARG A 534 -1.13 -28.11 -2.46
N ARG A 535 -0.45 -28.95 -3.24
CA ARG A 535 0.22 -30.15 -2.70
C ARG A 535 1.39 -29.82 -1.75
N SER A 536 1.89 -28.59 -1.79
CA SER A 536 3.06 -28.15 -1.03
C SER A 536 2.72 -27.08 0.02
N ILE A 537 1.79 -26.17 -0.27
CA ILE A 537 1.50 -25.03 0.61
C ILE A 537 0.07 -25.01 1.15
N TRP A 538 -0.78 -25.98 0.82
CA TRP A 538 -2.13 -26.08 1.37
C TRP A 538 -2.21 -27.17 2.42
N GLY A 539 -2.47 -26.78 3.66
CA GLY A 539 -2.53 -27.65 4.83
C GLY A 539 -3.86 -27.60 5.57
N ARG A 540 -3.85 -28.10 6.81
CA ARG A 540 -5.02 -28.13 7.70
C ARG A 540 -5.64 -26.75 7.91
N TYR A 541 -4.78 -25.72 7.94
CA TYR A 541 -5.15 -24.34 8.23
C TYR A 541 -5.15 -23.44 6.98
N GLY A 542 -5.15 -24.03 5.78
CA GLY A 542 -5.19 -23.28 4.53
C GLY A 542 -3.77 -23.09 4.00
N PHE A 543 -3.46 -21.89 3.50
CA PHE A 543 -2.13 -21.61 3.00
C PHE A 543 -1.10 -21.55 4.15
N MET A 544 0.06 -22.18 3.93
CA MET A 544 1.26 -21.96 4.74
C MET A 544 1.73 -20.51 4.62
N ASP A 545 2.55 -20.07 5.56
CA ASP A 545 2.95 -18.67 5.70
C ASP A 545 3.65 -18.08 4.46
N ALA A 546 4.46 -18.88 3.75
CA ALA A 546 5.20 -18.39 2.60
C ALA A 546 5.67 -19.50 1.64
N ILE A 547 6.01 -19.11 0.42
CA ILE A 547 6.63 -19.94 -0.61
C ILE A 547 7.75 -19.18 -1.32
N ASN A 548 8.83 -19.87 -1.64
CA ASN A 548 9.85 -19.39 -2.56
C ASN A 548 10.06 -20.42 -3.68
N PRO A 549 9.36 -20.27 -4.82
CA PRO A 549 9.45 -21.23 -5.92
C PRO A 549 10.87 -21.33 -6.51
N SER A 550 11.59 -20.20 -6.57
CA SER A 550 12.95 -20.14 -7.12
C SER A 550 13.96 -20.97 -6.31
N LYS A 551 13.75 -21.08 -5.00
CA LYS A 551 14.57 -21.86 -4.08
C LYS A 551 13.98 -23.23 -3.75
N ASN A 552 12.88 -23.62 -4.42
CA ASN A 552 12.11 -24.84 -4.12
C ASN A 552 11.82 -24.99 -2.61
N TRP A 553 11.39 -23.90 -1.99
CA TRP A 553 11.17 -23.82 -0.55
C TRP A 553 9.74 -23.44 -0.24
N VAL A 554 9.18 -24.04 0.80
CA VAL A 554 7.87 -23.72 1.37
C VAL A 554 8.01 -23.59 2.89
N SER A 555 7.28 -22.64 3.47
CA SER A 555 7.23 -22.48 4.91
C SER A 555 6.62 -23.71 5.57
N LYS A 556 7.14 -24.06 6.75
CA LYS A 556 6.53 -25.05 7.65
C LYS A 556 5.58 -24.41 8.65
N ASN A 557 5.48 -23.09 8.62
CA ASN A 557 4.77 -22.31 9.61
C ASN A 557 3.38 -21.91 9.14
N VAL A 558 2.53 -21.66 10.12
CA VAL A 558 1.27 -20.93 10.00
C VAL A 558 1.24 -19.99 11.21
N ILE A 559 1.07 -18.69 10.95
CA ILE A 559 1.20 -17.64 11.95
C ILE A 559 -0.18 -17.02 12.17
N GLY A 560 -0.55 -16.80 13.43
CA GLY A 560 -1.86 -16.24 13.81
C GLY A 560 -2.10 -14.87 13.20
N ILE A 561 -1.10 -13.98 13.17
CA ILE A 561 -1.25 -12.63 12.60
C ILE A 561 -1.35 -12.61 11.06
N ASP A 562 -1.10 -13.74 10.39
CA ASP A 562 -1.30 -13.89 8.95
C ASP A 562 -2.65 -14.55 8.63
N GLN A 563 -3.06 -15.55 9.40
CA GLN A 563 -4.37 -16.20 9.24
C GLN A 563 -5.53 -15.28 9.60
N GLY A 564 -5.35 -14.41 10.59
CA GLY A 564 -6.36 -13.48 11.07
C GLY A 564 -6.87 -12.56 9.96
N PRO A 565 -6.00 -11.72 9.36
CA PRO A 565 -6.35 -10.87 8.23
C PRO A 565 -6.91 -11.63 7.03
N ILE A 566 -6.39 -12.83 6.70
CA ILE A 566 -6.94 -13.66 5.61
C ILE A 566 -8.41 -13.97 5.88
N LEU A 567 -8.72 -14.47 7.08
CA LEU A 567 -10.09 -14.82 7.47
C LEU A 567 -11.01 -13.60 7.49
N THR A 568 -10.57 -12.52 8.14
CA THR A 568 -11.42 -11.37 8.43
C THR A 568 -11.65 -10.48 7.21
N ASN A 569 -10.64 -10.28 6.36
CA ASN A 569 -10.84 -9.46 5.15
C ASN A 569 -11.59 -10.21 4.05
N ILE A 570 -11.52 -11.54 3.99
CA ILE A 570 -12.47 -12.32 3.18
C ILE A 570 -13.90 -12.06 3.68
N GLU A 571 -14.13 -12.03 5.00
CA GLU A 571 -15.47 -11.74 5.52
C GLU A 571 -15.91 -10.31 5.22
N ASN A 572 -15.04 -9.33 5.42
CA ASN A 572 -15.34 -7.93 5.11
C ASN A 572 -15.65 -7.72 3.62
N TYR A 573 -14.90 -8.38 2.74
CA TYR A 573 -15.19 -8.37 1.31
C TYR A 573 -16.55 -8.98 0.99
N ARG A 574 -16.92 -10.10 1.63
CA ARG A 574 -18.20 -10.79 1.38
C ARG A 574 -19.41 -10.05 1.97
N THR A 575 -19.30 -9.53 3.19
CA THR A 575 -20.46 -9.05 3.97
C THR A 575 -20.22 -7.76 4.75
N GLY A 576 -18.96 -7.34 4.93
CA GLY A 576 -18.61 -6.22 5.80
C GLY A 576 -18.87 -6.49 7.29
N LEU A 577 -18.93 -7.75 7.72
CA LEU A 577 -19.35 -8.13 9.08
C LEU A 577 -18.53 -7.42 10.18
N ILE A 578 -17.21 -7.44 10.08
CA ILE A 578 -16.34 -6.87 11.13
C ILE A 578 -16.53 -5.35 11.14
N TRP A 579 -16.50 -4.73 9.95
CA TRP A 579 -16.75 -3.29 9.79
C TRP A 579 -18.09 -2.85 10.37
N LYS A 580 -19.16 -3.62 10.13
CA LYS A 580 -20.51 -3.32 10.61
C LYS A 580 -20.56 -3.16 12.13
N TYR A 581 -19.99 -4.12 12.86
CA TYR A 581 -20.04 -4.11 14.32
C TYR A 581 -19.01 -3.18 14.92
N PHE A 582 -17.82 -3.07 14.33
CA PHE A 582 -16.80 -2.15 14.80
C PHE A 582 -17.23 -0.68 14.61
N ALA A 583 -17.96 -0.35 13.54
CA ALA A 583 -18.53 0.98 13.31
C ALA A 583 -19.59 1.40 14.35
N MET A 584 -20.07 0.49 15.20
CA MET A 584 -20.98 0.83 16.30
C MET A 584 -20.26 1.48 17.48
N GLU A 585 -18.93 1.45 17.52
CA GLU A 585 -18.14 1.99 18.62
C GLU A 585 -17.92 3.50 18.49
N ASP A 586 -18.56 4.27 19.39
CA ASP A 586 -18.47 5.74 19.39
C ASP A 586 -17.03 6.24 19.59
N MET A 587 -16.18 5.48 20.30
CA MET A 587 -14.78 5.84 20.49
C MET A 587 -14.07 6.08 19.15
N VAL A 588 -14.20 5.17 18.18
CA VAL A 588 -13.51 5.28 16.89
C VAL A 588 -13.95 6.54 16.14
N TRP A 589 -15.25 6.82 16.12
CA TRP A 589 -15.82 7.99 15.47
C TRP A 589 -15.39 9.31 16.10
N ARG A 590 -15.37 9.39 17.44
CA ARG A 590 -14.82 10.58 18.13
C ARG A 590 -13.35 10.79 17.79
N GLY A 591 -12.58 9.71 17.59
CA GLY A 591 -11.21 9.77 17.12
C GLY A 591 -11.10 10.40 15.74
N LEU A 592 -11.91 9.93 14.78
CA LEU A 592 -11.99 10.45 13.41
C LEU A 592 -12.41 11.93 13.36
N ASP A 593 -13.45 12.31 14.11
CA ASP A 593 -13.91 13.71 14.18
C ASP A 593 -12.81 14.64 14.72
N LYS A 594 -12.08 14.19 15.75
CA LYS A 594 -10.93 14.91 16.33
C LYS A 594 -9.76 15.00 15.36
N ALA A 595 -9.55 13.97 14.55
CA ALA A 595 -8.54 13.91 13.49
C ALA A 595 -8.94 14.67 12.21
N GLY A 596 -10.17 15.21 12.14
CA GLY A 596 -10.63 16.03 11.01
C GLY A 596 -11.10 15.24 9.79
N PHE A 597 -11.50 13.98 9.97
CA PHE A 597 -12.05 13.19 8.88
C PHE A 597 -13.39 13.71 8.39
N VAL A 598 -13.63 13.56 7.08
CA VAL A 598 -14.92 13.73 6.41
C VAL A 598 -15.29 12.48 5.63
N GLY A 599 -16.58 12.32 5.33
CA GLY A 599 -17.07 11.32 4.39
C GLY A 599 -16.99 11.81 2.95
N VAL A 600 -16.68 10.90 2.03
CA VAL A 600 -16.55 11.15 0.59
C VAL A 600 -17.58 10.35 -0.18
N ILE A 601 -18.58 11.01 -0.75
CA ILE A 601 -19.49 10.33 -1.68
C ILE A 601 -18.76 10.13 -3.01
N ASP A 602 -18.20 11.22 -3.55
CA ASP A 602 -17.26 11.18 -4.67
C ASP A 602 -16.45 12.47 -4.68
N ASN A 603 -15.13 12.35 -4.72
CA ASN A 603 -14.22 13.48 -4.92
C ASN A 603 -13.71 13.55 -6.36
N PHE A 604 -14.14 12.67 -7.26
CA PHE A 604 -13.74 12.63 -8.67
C PHE A 604 -12.23 12.53 -8.93
N ASP A 605 -11.47 12.09 -7.93
CA ASP A 605 -10.01 11.95 -7.97
C ASP A 605 -9.52 10.51 -7.71
N PRO A 606 -10.18 9.43 -8.22
CA PRO A 606 -9.59 8.11 -8.13
C PRO A 606 -8.51 7.94 -9.20
N SER A 607 -7.45 7.19 -8.88
CA SER A 607 -6.54 6.69 -9.92
C SER A 607 -7.33 5.90 -10.97
N GLU A 608 -6.80 5.82 -12.20
CA GLU A 608 -7.44 5.07 -13.31
C GLU A 608 -7.70 3.58 -12.96
N HIS A 609 -7.00 3.06 -11.95
CA HIS A 609 -7.07 1.68 -11.49
C HIS A 609 -7.92 1.49 -10.23
N SER A 610 -8.40 2.57 -9.62
CA SER A 610 -9.22 2.49 -8.42
C SER A 610 -10.70 2.34 -8.73
N PRO A 611 -11.43 1.49 -7.98
CA PRO A 611 -12.88 1.49 -8.04
C PRO A 611 -13.41 2.88 -7.65
N PRO A 612 -14.45 3.40 -8.33
CA PRO A 612 -14.99 4.72 -8.03
C PRO A 612 -15.66 4.74 -6.64
N TYR A 613 -15.52 5.85 -5.91
CA TYR A 613 -16.17 6.05 -4.60
C TYR A 613 -17.70 5.95 -4.68
N ALA A 614 -18.27 6.30 -5.84
CA ALA A 614 -19.67 6.10 -6.16
C ALA A 614 -19.87 5.67 -7.62
N VAL A 615 -20.88 4.83 -7.86
CA VAL A 615 -21.38 4.59 -9.22
C VAL A 615 -22.44 5.64 -9.54
N TRP A 616 -22.20 6.42 -10.59
CA TRP A 616 -23.14 7.42 -11.06
C TRP A 616 -24.00 6.89 -12.19
N VAL A 617 -25.31 7.08 -12.09
CA VAL A 617 -26.27 6.69 -13.12
C VAL A 617 -27.19 7.86 -13.45
N ALA A 618 -27.40 8.12 -14.75
CA ALA A 618 -28.32 9.12 -15.23
C ALA A 618 -29.52 8.48 -15.93
N ASP A 619 -30.66 9.19 -15.98
CA ASP A 619 -31.69 8.87 -16.96
C ASP A 619 -31.18 9.16 -18.37
N ASN A 620 -30.63 8.14 -19.02
CA ASN A 620 -29.98 8.18 -20.33
C ASN A 620 -30.85 8.75 -21.47
N ARG A 621 -32.15 9.01 -21.24
CA ARG A 621 -33.03 9.65 -22.23
C ARG A 621 -33.04 11.17 -22.13
N ARG A 622 -32.69 11.74 -20.97
CA ARG A 622 -32.86 13.16 -20.62
C ARG A 622 -31.57 13.82 -20.16
N VAL A 623 -30.69 13.05 -19.53
CA VAL A 623 -29.45 13.48 -18.91
C VAL A 623 -28.32 12.55 -19.32
N SER A 624 -27.17 13.13 -19.62
CA SER A 624 -25.92 12.39 -19.77
C SER A 624 -24.88 12.97 -18.82
N ILE A 625 -24.13 12.08 -18.17
CA ILE A 625 -23.06 12.46 -17.25
C ILE A 625 -21.71 11.96 -17.77
N ARG A 626 -20.65 12.73 -17.57
CA ARG A 626 -19.26 12.33 -17.87
C ARG A 626 -18.28 13.04 -16.93
N LYS A 627 -17.18 12.38 -16.60
CA LYS A 627 -16.04 13.04 -15.93
C LYS A 627 -15.29 13.91 -16.95
N GLN A 628 -14.71 15.02 -16.50
CA GLN A 628 -13.84 15.90 -17.30
C GLN A 628 -12.85 16.63 -16.38
N SER A 629 -11.75 17.15 -16.95
CA SER A 629 -10.64 17.76 -16.20
C SER A 629 -10.45 19.26 -16.46
N ASP A 630 -11.21 19.88 -17.37
CA ASP A 630 -11.05 21.29 -17.77
C ASP A 630 -11.82 22.28 -16.89
N GLU A 631 -12.83 21.81 -16.16
CA GLU A 631 -13.74 22.64 -15.35
C GLU A 631 -13.94 21.99 -13.98
N VAL A 632 -12.95 22.21 -13.10
CA VAL A 632 -12.84 21.60 -11.76
C VAL A 632 -12.73 22.65 -10.67
N LYS A 633 -12.97 22.26 -9.41
CA LYS A 633 -12.90 23.16 -8.25
C LYS A 633 -11.92 22.72 -7.17
N GLU A 634 -11.98 21.45 -6.80
CA GLU A 634 -11.28 20.89 -5.63
C GLU A 634 -10.58 19.55 -5.93
N ALA A 635 -10.85 18.96 -7.08
CA ALA A 635 -10.35 17.66 -7.51
C ALA A 635 -9.70 17.70 -8.90
N GLU A 636 -9.06 16.60 -9.31
CA GLU A 636 -8.52 16.46 -10.68
C GLU A 636 -9.61 16.42 -11.77
N HIS A 637 -10.84 16.04 -11.41
CA HIS A 637 -11.97 15.97 -12.32
C HIS A 637 -13.25 16.52 -11.70
N ALA A 638 -14.24 16.82 -12.55
CA ALA A 638 -15.60 17.12 -12.14
C ALA A 638 -16.59 16.34 -12.99
N LEU A 639 -17.80 16.13 -12.45
CA LEU A 639 -18.91 15.52 -13.18
C LEU A 639 -19.62 16.57 -14.04
N LYS A 640 -19.44 16.49 -15.35
CA LYS A 640 -20.27 17.20 -16.33
C LYS A 640 -21.66 16.57 -16.35
N VAL A 641 -22.68 17.37 -16.13
CA VAL A 641 -24.08 16.97 -16.33
C VAL A 641 -24.63 17.76 -17.51
N GLN A 642 -25.00 17.05 -18.58
CA GLN A 642 -25.65 17.65 -19.75
C GLN A 642 -27.10 17.17 -19.82
N TYR A 643 -28.01 18.08 -20.14
CA TYR A 643 -29.43 17.78 -20.19
C TYR A 643 -30.11 18.37 -21.43
N LYS A 644 -31.21 17.72 -21.83
CA LYS A 644 -32.15 18.24 -22.81
C LYS A 644 -33.57 17.94 -22.34
N LEU A 645 -34.28 18.99 -21.93
CA LEU A 645 -35.60 18.90 -21.30
C LEU A 645 -36.64 19.76 -22.02
N GLU A 646 -37.88 19.27 -22.03
CA GLU A 646 -39.04 20.08 -22.39
C GLU A 646 -39.30 21.12 -21.30
N GLU A 647 -40.07 22.16 -21.62
CA GLU A 647 -40.33 23.24 -20.69
C GLU A 647 -41.04 22.75 -19.42
N GLY A 648 -40.43 22.99 -18.26
CA GLY A 648 -40.96 22.56 -16.97
C GLY A 648 -40.76 21.07 -16.64
N ALA A 649 -40.01 20.32 -17.46
CA ALA A 649 -39.71 18.92 -17.17
C ALA A 649 -38.60 18.77 -16.12
N SER A 650 -38.72 17.73 -15.28
CA SER A 650 -37.69 17.37 -14.30
C SER A 650 -36.83 16.21 -14.78
N ALA A 651 -35.61 16.14 -14.26
CA ALA A 651 -34.69 15.04 -14.43
C ALA A 651 -33.91 14.76 -13.16
N SER A 652 -33.32 13.58 -13.10
CA SER A 652 -32.45 13.17 -12.00
C SER A 652 -31.28 12.33 -12.47
N PHE A 653 -30.27 12.28 -11.62
CA PHE A 653 -29.15 11.37 -11.68
C PHE A 653 -28.80 10.98 -10.25
N VAL A 654 -28.15 9.83 -10.10
CA VAL A 654 -28.01 9.18 -8.79
C VAL A 654 -26.55 8.77 -8.58
N ALA A 655 -26.05 9.03 -7.38
CA ALA A 655 -24.80 8.47 -6.87
C ALA A 655 -25.12 7.27 -5.98
N ARG A 656 -24.43 6.15 -6.20
CA ARG A 656 -24.46 4.96 -5.34
C ARG A 656 -23.13 4.82 -4.63
N PRO A 657 -22.97 5.38 -3.41
CA PRO A 657 -21.70 5.40 -2.71
C PRO A 657 -21.32 4.02 -2.16
N ALA A 658 -20.03 3.72 -2.10
CA ALA A 658 -19.51 2.50 -1.49
C ALA A 658 -19.75 2.48 0.04
N ARG A 659 -19.61 3.63 0.71
CA ARG A 659 -20.02 3.82 2.11
C ARG A 659 -21.49 4.25 2.16
N ARG A 660 -22.29 3.54 2.96
CA ARG A 660 -23.73 3.77 3.08
C ARG A 660 -24.15 4.32 4.44
N ASP A 661 -23.27 4.29 5.44
CA ASP A 661 -23.58 4.84 6.76
C ASP A 661 -23.39 6.37 6.78
N PHE A 662 -24.53 7.07 6.76
CA PHE A 662 -24.60 8.53 6.79
C PHE A 662 -24.96 9.06 8.19
N SER A 663 -25.24 8.16 9.15
CA SER A 663 -25.80 8.49 10.48
C SER A 663 -24.96 9.46 11.31
N ARG A 664 -23.66 9.49 11.05
CA ARG A 664 -22.67 10.28 11.81
C ARG A 664 -22.38 11.65 11.20
N TRP A 665 -23.02 11.99 10.09
CA TRP A 665 -22.78 13.23 9.36
C TRP A 665 -23.98 14.16 9.47
N ARG A 666 -23.72 15.44 9.72
CA ARG A 666 -24.75 16.47 9.82
C ARG A 666 -25.13 17.06 8.47
N TYR A 667 -24.21 17.06 7.51
CA TYR A 667 -24.38 17.72 6.23
C TYR A 667 -23.85 16.87 5.08
N LEU A 668 -24.55 16.93 3.95
CA LEU A 668 -24.04 16.57 2.64
C LEU A 668 -23.71 17.85 1.89
N SER A 669 -22.54 17.93 1.28
CA SER A 669 -22.13 19.11 0.52
C SER A 669 -21.52 18.76 -0.83
N PHE A 670 -21.59 19.68 -1.78
CA PHE A 670 -20.92 19.58 -3.08
C PHE A 670 -20.67 20.96 -3.68
N TRP A 671 -19.67 21.05 -4.55
CA TRP A 671 -19.47 22.20 -5.42
C TRP A 671 -20.32 22.07 -6.69
N GLN A 672 -20.92 23.18 -7.10
CA GLN A 672 -21.69 23.29 -8.33
C GLN A 672 -21.28 24.53 -9.12
N LYS A 673 -21.09 24.39 -10.44
CA LYS A 673 -20.91 25.52 -11.37
C LYS A 673 -22.01 25.53 -12.42
N GLY A 674 -22.74 26.64 -12.48
CA GLY A 674 -23.85 26.83 -13.42
C GLY A 674 -25.05 25.90 -13.19
N GLY A 675 -25.99 25.92 -14.13
CA GLY A 675 -27.16 25.05 -14.13
C GLY A 675 -28.28 25.46 -13.16
N PRO A 676 -29.36 24.64 -13.11
CA PRO A 676 -30.47 24.84 -12.19
C PRO A 676 -30.08 24.50 -10.74
N ASP A 677 -30.93 24.93 -9.80
CA ASP A 677 -30.85 24.49 -8.42
C ASP A 677 -31.15 23.00 -8.30
N LEU A 678 -30.30 22.28 -7.57
CA LEU A 678 -30.49 20.87 -7.28
C LEU A 678 -31.30 20.69 -5.99
N ALA A 679 -32.14 19.66 -5.98
CA ALA A 679 -32.70 19.04 -4.80
C ALA A 679 -32.02 17.69 -4.57
N VAL A 680 -31.79 17.32 -3.30
CA VAL A 680 -31.15 16.07 -2.93
C VAL A 680 -32.12 15.19 -2.16
N THR A 681 -32.19 13.91 -2.50
CA THR A 681 -33.00 12.92 -1.81
C THR A 681 -32.13 11.70 -1.47
N LEU A 682 -32.20 11.23 -0.23
CA LEU A 682 -31.57 9.97 0.18
C LEU A 682 -32.60 8.84 0.12
N SER A 683 -32.21 7.69 -0.43
CA SER A 683 -33.00 6.45 -0.31
C SER A 683 -32.34 5.45 0.63
N SER A 684 -33.13 4.74 1.43
CA SER A 684 -32.66 3.70 2.34
C SER A 684 -32.93 2.28 1.82
N GLU A 685 -32.31 1.28 2.45
CA GLU A 685 -32.54 -0.14 2.14
C GLU A 685 -34.00 -0.60 2.35
N THR A 686 -34.75 0.09 3.21
CA THR A 686 -36.17 -0.23 3.47
C THR A 686 -37.12 0.44 2.48
N GLY A 687 -36.59 1.25 1.56
CA GLY A 687 -37.36 2.00 0.56
C GLY A 687 -37.87 3.36 1.07
N ALA A 688 -37.37 3.86 2.21
CA ALA A 688 -37.66 5.22 2.64
C ALA A 688 -36.91 6.21 1.74
N GLU A 689 -37.60 7.26 1.27
CA GLU A 689 -37.01 8.36 0.53
C GLU A 689 -37.19 9.66 1.33
N ILE A 690 -36.09 10.36 1.61
CA ILE A 690 -36.11 11.60 2.38
C ILE A 690 -35.45 12.70 1.57
N ALA A 691 -36.23 13.72 1.22
CA ALA A 691 -35.72 14.95 0.63
C ALA A 691 -34.95 15.73 1.70
N LEU A 692 -33.74 16.18 1.35
CA LEU A 692 -32.88 16.93 2.26
C LEU A 692 -33.18 18.42 2.21
N ASP A 693 -33.19 19.05 3.38
CA ASP A 693 -33.33 20.50 3.50
C ASP A 693 -32.00 21.18 3.16
N ARG A 694 -32.04 22.18 2.28
CA ARG A 694 -30.88 23.01 1.97
C ARG A 694 -30.49 23.83 3.21
N ALA A 695 -29.27 23.60 3.71
CA ALA A 695 -28.74 24.22 4.92
C ALA A 695 -28.03 25.54 4.64
N ALA A 696 -27.19 25.59 3.59
CA ALA A 696 -26.37 26.75 3.26
C ALA A 696 -25.91 26.73 1.79
N VAL A 697 -25.53 27.90 1.28
CA VAL A 697 -24.85 28.07 -0.01
C VAL A 697 -23.71 29.06 0.18
N VAL A 698 -22.51 28.70 -0.26
CA VAL A 698 -21.31 29.56 -0.19
C VAL A 698 -20.83 29.82 -1.61
N GLU A 699 -20.88 31.08 -2.04
CA GLU A 699 -20.38 31.50 -3.35
C GLU A 699 -18.85 31.53 -3.37
N ALA A 700 -18.25 31.16 -4.50
CA ALA A 700 -16.81 31.18 -4.73
C ALA A 700 -16.45 31.74 -6.11
N GLU A 701 -15.15 31.96 -6.34
CA GLU A 701 -14.64 32.45 -7.62
C GLU A 701 -14.92 31.47 -8.77
N GLY A 702 -14.97 32.00 -10.00
CA GLY A 702 -15.17 31.20 -11.21
C GLY A 702 -16.62 30.71 -11.44
N GLY A 703 -17.59 31.23 -10.69
CA GLY A 703 -19.01 30.84 -10.80
C GLY A 703 -19.35 29.52 -10.09
N TRP A 704 -18.45 29.05 -9.23
CA TRP A 704 -18.67 27.92 -8.35
C TRP A 704 -19.41 28.35 -7.08
N ARG A 705 -20.31 27.49 -6.61
CA ARG A 705 -20.96 27.62 -5.30
C ARG A 705 -20.91 26.28 -4.57
N LYS A 706 -20.64 26.29 -3.27
CA LYS A 706 -20.72 25.11 -2.42
C LYS A 706 -22.09 25.05 -1.78
N VAL A 707 -22.81 23.97 -2.01
CA VAL A 707 -24.19 23.77 -1.54
C VAL A 707 -24.17 22.75 -0.41
N TYR A 708 -24.90 23.03 0.67
CA TYR A 708 -25.01 22.15 1.83
C TYR A 708 -26.47 21.74 2.04
N PHE A 709 -26.66 20.47 2.36
CA PHE A 709 -27.93 19.85 2.70
C PHE A 709 -27.83 19.22 4.08
N SER A 710 -28.82 19.45 4.94
CA SER A 710 -28.88 18.82 6.26
C SER A 710 -29.17 17.32 6.10
N VAL A 711 -28.33 16.48 6.69
CA VAL A 711 -28.58 15.04 6.81
C VAL A 711 -29.47 14.82 8.04
N PRO A 712 -30.66 14.25 7.87
CA PRO A 712 -31.63 14.16 8.95
C PRO A 712 -31.23 13.05 9.95
N PRO A 713 -31.47 13.25 11.26
CA PRO A 713 -31.17 12.24 12.29
C PRO A 713 -31.96 10.94 12.14
N GLU A 714 -33.09 10.92 11.41
CA GLU A 714 -33.81 9.67 11.17
C GLU A 714 -33.01 8.65 10.34
N PHE A 715 -31.97 9.06 9.60
CA PHE A 715 -31.01 8.16 8.94
C PHE A 715 -30.02 7.49 9.90
N VAL A 716 -30.14 7.72 11.22
CA VAL A 716 -29.24 7.13 12.24
C VAL A 716 -29.33 5.60 12.34
N ARG A 717 -30.35 4.99 11.72
CA ARG A 717 -30.61 3.54 11.84
C ARG A 717 -30.64 2.78 10.51
N GLU A 718 -30.50 3.46 9.38
CA GLU A 718 -30.60 2.83 8.05
C GLU A 718 -29.49 3.32 7.12
N PRO A 719 -28.80 2.42 6.38
CA PRO A 719 -27.82 2.84 5.40
C PRO A 719 -28.48 3.58 4.23
N ALA A 720 -27.87 4.69 3.79
CA ALA A 720 -28.22 5.38 2.56
C ALA A 720 -27.67 4.60 1.35
N LEU A 721 -28.57 4.04 0.55
CA LEU A 721 -28.23 3.30 -0.67
C LEU A 721 -27.88 4.23 -1.83
N GLU A 722 -28.70 5.27 -2.00
CA GLU A 722 -28.60 6.16 -3.14
C GLU A 722 -28.77 7.62 -2.73
N VAL A 723 -27.99 8.47 -3.37
CA VAL A 723 -28.10 9.93 -3.27
C VAL A 723 -28.59 10.45 -4.61
N TRP A 724 -29.85 10.84 -4.64
CA TRP A 724 -30.52 11.36 -5.83
C TRP A 724 -30.35 12.86 -5.92
N PHE A 725 -29.89 13.32 -7.08
CA PHE A 725 -29.83 14.71 -7.45
C PHE A 725 -30.91 14.97 -8.50
N SER A 726 -31.86 15.84 -8.17
CA SER A 726 -33.00 16.16 -9.05
C SER A 726 -33.10 17.66 -9.32
N PHE A 727 -33.59 18.00 -10.51
CA PHE A 727 -33.74 19.40 -10.92
C PHE A 727 -34.83 19.56 -11.99
N THR A 728 -35.30 20.79 -12.16
CA THR A 728 -36.23 21.20 -13.22
C THR A 728 -35.55 22.26 -14.09
N ALA A 729 -35.59 22.07 -15.41
CA ALA A 729 -35.02 23.02 -16.36
C ALA A 729 -35.75 22.92 -17.71
N SER A 730 -35.45 23.86 -18.62
CA SER A 730 -36.03 23.91 -19.96
C SER A 730 -34.93 24.01 -21.01
N GLY A 731 -35.11 23.34 -22.15
CA GLY A 731 -34.18 23.40 -23.27
C GLY A 731 -32.93 22.53 -23.08
N LYS A 732 -31.83 22.91 -23.76
CA LYS A 732 -30.52 22.25 -23.62
C LYS A 732 -29.64 23.07 -22.67
N GLY A 733 -28.94 22.40 -21.77
CA GLY A 733 -27.97 23.05 -20.89
C GLY A 733 -26.98 22.07 -20.28
N GLU A 734 -26.03 22.63 -19.52
CA GLU A 734 -25.03 21.85 -18.80
C GLU A 734 -24.61 22.55 -17.51
N PHE A 735 -24.11 21.75 -16.57
CA PHE A 735 -23.49 22.21 -15.32
C PHE A 735 -22.47 21.18 -14.82
N TYR A 736 -21.76 21.55 -13.75
CA TYR A 736 -20.63 20.79 -13.22
C TYR A 736 -20.87 20.53 -11.74
N LEU A 737 -20.53 19.32 -11.29
CA LEU A 737 -20.50 18.93 -9.87
C LEU A 737 -19.11 18.45 -9.50
N ASP A 738 -18.62 18.89 -8.34
CA ASP A 738 -17.31 18.50 -7.81
C ASP A 738 -17.39 18.29 -6.29
N ALA A 739 -16.49 17.48 -5.73
CA ALA A 739 -16.25 17.27 -4.30
C ALA A 739 -17.53 17.04 -3.47
N VAL A 740 -18.20 15.91 -3.71
CA VAL A 740 -19.41 15.50 -3.00
C VAL A 740 -19.03 14.83 -1.68
N PHE A 741 -19.25 15.53 -0.56
CA PHE A 741 -18.78 15.13 0.77
C PHE A 741 -19.91 15.04 1.81
N LEU A 742 -19.62 14.33 2.90
CA LEU A 742 -20.39 14.31 4.14
C LEU A 742 -19.53 14.95 5.24
N THR A 743 -20.09 15.89 6.00
CA THR A 743 -19.36 16.66 7.02
C THR A 743 -20.23 16.99 8.22
N ASN A 744 -19.60 17.20 9.38
CA ASN A 744 -20.25 17.66 10.61
C ASN A 744 -20.20 19.18 10.79
N ASP A 745 -19.43 19.88 9.95
CA ASP A 745 -19.19 21.31 10.04
C ASP A 745 -19.41 21.99 8.68
N LEU A 746 -20.12 23.10 8.68
CA LEU A 746 -20.39 23.90 7.48
C LEU A 746 -19.10 24.53 6.94
N ASP A 747 -18.11 24.79 7.79
CA ASP A 747 -16.86 25.45 7.40
C ASP A 747 -15.75 24.47 7.01
N ARG A 748 -15.94 23.16 7.20
CA ARG A 748 -14.96 22.13 6.85
C ARG A 748 -15.17 21.61 5.42
N THR A 749 -14.31 22.03 4.51
CA THR A 749 -13.83 21.13 3.44
C THR A 749 -12.42 20.68 3.83
N PRO A 750 -12.06 19.39 3.70
CA PRO A 750 -10.66 18.97 3.80
C PRO A 750 -9.97 19.41 2.52
N GLN A 751 -9.61 20.67 2.50
CA GLN A 751 -8.70 21.18 1.50
C GLN A 751 -7.50 21.74 2.25
N PRO A 752 -6.28 21.43 1.80
CA PRO A 752 -5.21 22.40 1.92
C PRO A 752 -5.77 23.72 1.35
N PHE A 753 -5.84 24.78 2.15
CA PHE A 753 -6.19 26.10 1.66
C PHE A 753 -5.12 26.54 0.67
N LEU A 754 -5.37 26.29 -0.61
CA LEU A 754 -4.49 26.60 -1.72
C LEU A 754 -4.27 28.11 -1.77
N LEU A 755 -3.03 28.53 -1.56
CA LEU A 755 -2.61 29.92 -1.66
C LEU A 755 -2.43 30.32 -3.13
N ASP A 756 -1.86 29.42 -3.94
CA ASP A 756 -1.70 29.57 -5.38
C ASP A 756 -1.46 28.18 -6.01
N ASP A 757 -2.17 27.88 -7.10
CA ASP A 757 -1.99 26.68 -7.94
C ASP A 757 -1.27 27.00 -9.25
N PHE A 758 -0.95 28.28 -9.49
CA PHE A 758 -0.29 28.74 -10.71
C PHE A 758 -1.11 28.49 -12.01
N GLU A 759 -2.39 28.11 -11.90
CA GLU A 759 -3.26 27.73 -13.02
C GLU A 759 -4.04 28.92 -13.62
N ALA A 760 -4.38 29.93 -12.80
CA ALA A 760 -5.15 31.10 -13.25
C ALA A 760 -4.34 32.16 -14.04
N ALA A 761 -5.03 32.96 -14.87
CA ALA A 761 -4.43 33.93 -15.80
C ALA A 761 -3.80 35.18 -15.17
N ALA A 762 -4.03 35.44 -13.88
CA ALA A 762 -3.44 36.57 -13.16
C ALA A 762 -2.60 36.03 -11.98
N PRO A 763 -1.27 35.97 -12.10
CA PRO A 763 -0.41 35.61 -10.98
C PRO A 763 -0.58 36.59 -9.82
N ALA A 764 -0.29 36.17 -8.58
CA ALA A 764 -0.06 37.11 -7.48
C ALA A 764 0.95 38.22 -7.88
N GLU A 765 1.00 39.36 -7.17
CA GLU A 765 2.03 40.39 -7.43
C GLU A 765 3.42 39.87 -7.01
N TRP A 766 4.12 39.20 -7.93
CA TRP A 766 5.47 38.67 -7.68
C TRP A 766 6.51 39.78 -7.77
N VAL A 767 7.26 39.96 -6.69
CA VAL A 767 8.50 40.74 -6.69
C VAL A 767 9.64 39.74 -6.83
N VAL A 768 10.47 39.92 -7.86
CA VAL A 768 11.57 39.00 -8.25
C VAL A 768 12.89 39.74 -8.05
N SER A 769 13.90 39.10 -7.46
CA SER A 769 15.25 39.67 -7.30
C SER A 769 16.02 39.70 -8.64
N ASP A 770 17.02 40.56 -8.72
CA ASP A 770 17.90 40.67 -9.90
C ASP A 770 18.56 39.31 -10.22
N GLY A 771 18.57 38.91 -11.50
CA GLY A 771 19.17 37.66 -11.97
C GLY A 771 18.24 36.43 -12.04
N ILE A 772 16.99 36.55 -11.58
CA ILE A 772 15.99 35.48 -11.68
C ILE A 772 14.89 35.84 -12.68
N ARG A 773 14.43 34.84 -13.45
CA ARG A 773 13.23 34.97 -14.28
C ARG A 773 12.21 33.95 -13.80
N VAL A 774 10.98 34.40 -13.63
CA VAL A 774 9.85 33.53 -13.35
C VAL A 774 8.88 33.64 -14.51
N ALA A 775 8.42 32.48 -14.98
CA ALA A 775 7.45 32.40 -16.05
C ALA A 775 6.50 31.24 -15.78
N LYS A 776 5.25 31.37 -16.21
CA LYS A 776 4.37 30.21 -16.28
C LYS A 776 4.90 29.24 -17.34
N SER A 777 4.84 27.95 -17.07
CA SER A 777 5.25 26.91 -18.00
C SER A 777 4.29 25.75 -17.96
N ALA A 778 3.83 25.33 -19.14
CA ALA A 778 3.15 24.03 -19.29
C ALA A 778 4.15 22.85 -19.21
N GLU A 779 5.44 23.13 -19.34
CA GLU A 779 6.49 22.12 -19.17
C GLU A 779 6.52 21.67 -17.70
N LYS A 780 6.45 20.35 -17.48
CA LYS A 780 6.46 19.70 -16.15
C LYS A 780 5.28 20.00 -15.23
N ALA A 781 4.17 20.59 -15.70
CA ALA A 781 2.97 20.83 -14.89
C ALA A 781 2.47 19.58 -14.15
N ARG A 782 2.05 19.74 -12.89
CA ARG A 782 1.53 18.64 -12.07
C ARG A 782 0.01 18.59 -12.21
N GLY A 783 -0.50 17.69 -13.06
CA GLY A 783 -1.95 17.44 -13.18
C GLY A 783 -2.81 18.54 -13.82
N GLY A 784 -2.24 19.71 -14.19
CA GLY A 784 -2.97 20.87 -14.70
C GLY A 784 -2.40 21.54 -15.97
N ALA A 785 -2.75 22.81 -16.20
CA ALA A 785 -2.42 23.63 -17.37
C ALA A 785 -1.15 24.51 -17.21
N GLY A 786 -0.47 24.51 -16.05
CA GLY A 786 0.91 25.02 -15.94
C GLY A 786 1.44 25.24 -14.53
N ALA A 787 2.75 25.01 -14.36
CA ALA A 787 3.52 25.29 -13.15
C ALA A 787 4.30 26.62 -13.24
N LEU A 788 4.82 27.10 -12.11
CA LEU A 788 5.73 28.25 -12.07
C LEU A 788 7.18 27.82 -12.36
N LYS A 789 7.69 28.14 -13.55
CA LYS A 789 9.11 27.95 -13.90
C LYS A 789 9.95 29.07 -13.29
N VAL A 790 10.91 28.70 -12.45
CA VAL A 790 11.91 29.58 -11.85
C VAL A 790 13.27 29.33 -12.52
N GLU A 791 13.68 30.26 -13.38
CA GLU A 791 14.99 30.25 -14.03
C GLU A 791 15.98 31.08 -13.21
N VAL A 792 16.91 30.39 -12.54
CA VAL A 792 17.95 31.05 -11.75
C VAL A 792 19.20 31.23 -12.62
N ARG A 793 19.56 32.47 -12.95
CA ARG A 793 20.85 32.79 -13.61
C ARG A 793 21.80 33.35 -12.56
N LYS A 794 22.68 32.51 -12.03
CA LYS A 794 23.68 32.94 -11.04
C LYS A 794 24.60 34.02 -11.63
N THR A 795 24.51 35.25 -11.13
CA THR A 795 25.41 36.36 -11.47
C THR A 795 26.24 36.73 -10.24
N GLY A 796 27.33 36.01 -9.99
CA GLY A 796 28.26 36.30 -8.89
C GLY A 796 28.05 35.48 -7.61
N ASP A 797 28.98 35.65 -6.66
CA ASP A 797 29.07 34.85 -5.42
C ASP A 797 28.14 35.35 -4.29
N ASP A 798 27.51 36.52 -4.45
CA ASP A 798 26.78 37.22 -3.38
C ASP A 798 25.23 37.05 -3.42
N ASP A 799 24.63 36.61 -4.53
CA ASP A 799 23.16 36.42 -4.65
C ASP A 799 22.79 34.93 -4.74
N LYS A 800 22.69 34.25 -3.59
CA LYS A 800 22.45 32.80 -3.49
C LYS A 800 20.98 32.37 -3.56
N TRP A 801 20.02 33.28 -3.35
CA TRP A 801 18.60 32.95 -3.16
C TRP A 801 17.68 33.69 -4.14
N ALA A 802 16.75 32.96 -4.75
CA ALA A 802 15.65 33.53 -5.51
C ALA A 802 14.48 33.86 -4.60
N HIS A 803 13.99 35.11 -4.64
CA HIS A 803 12.93 35.57 -3.75
C HIS A 803 11.60 35.62 -4.49
N LEU A 804 10.59 34.96 -3.93
CA LEU A 804 9.22 34.97 -4.41
C LEU A 804 8.31 35.62 -3.36
N LYS A 805 7.86 36.82 -3.73
CA LYS A 805 6.80 37.64 -3.15
C LYS A 805 5.37 37.11 -3.26
N ILE A 806 4.67 36.74 -2.18
CA ILE A 806 3.22 36.44 -2.24
C ILE A 806 2.46 37.29 -1.21
N LYS A 807 1.38 37.93 -1.67
CA LYS A 807 0.37 38.56 -0.80
C LYS A 807 -0.81 37.60 -0.64
N PRO A 808 -0.86 36.83 0.45
CA PRO A 808 -1.91 35.84 0.63
C PRO A 808 -3.29 36.50 0.76
N ARG A 809 -4.31 35.87 0.19
CA ARG A 809 -5.72 36.31 0.34
C ARG A 809 -6.30 35.97 1.72
N VAL A 810 -5.62 35.11 2.47
CA VAL A 810 -5.97 34.68 3.84
C VAL A 810 -5.60 35.75 4.85
N ARG A 811 -6.59 36.19 5.64
CA ARG A 811 -6.42 37.23 6.68
C ARG A 811 -6.22 36.70 8.09
N ASP A 812 -6.58 35.45 8.36
CA ASP A 812 -6.38 34.80 9.67
C ASP A 812 -5.75 33.42 9.47
N TRP A 813 -4.53 33.27 9.96
CA TRP A 813 -3.74 32.06 9.76
C TRP A 813 -3.72 31.14 10.99
N ARG A 814 -4.44 31.48 12.05
CA ARG A 814 -4.39 30.75 13.34
C ARG A 814 -4.78 29.29 13.24
N ARG A 815 -5.58 28.95 12.23
CA ARG A 815 -6.05 27.59 11.96
C ARG A 815 -5.10 26.77 11.09
N PHE A 816 -3.94 27.26 10.68
CA PHE A 816 -3.04 26.53 9.78
C PHE A 816 -1.73 26.12 10.47
N HIS A 817 -1.39 24.85 10.38
CA HIS A 817 -0.20 24.21 10.96
C HIS A 817 0.97 24.16 9.98
N SER A 818 0.73 24.16 8.67
CA SER A 818 1.81 24.09 7.69
C SER A 818 1.59 24.96 6.45
N VAL A 819 2.70 25.31 5.81
CA VAL A 819 2.75 25.76 4.41
C VAL A 819 3.42 24.62 3.62
N SER A 820 2.87 24.24 2.48
CA SER A 820 3.49 23.23 1.60
C SER A 820 3.49 23.68 0.14
N LEU A 821 4.41 23.16 -0.65
CA LEU A 821 4.51 23.38 -2.09
C LEU A 821 5.20 22.20 -2.78
N TRP A 822 4.92 22.01 -4.06
CA TRP A 822 5.61 21.05 -4.91
C TRP A 822 6.76 21.71 -5.66
N VAL A 823 7.87 21.00 -5.81
CA VAL A 823 9.11 21.50 -6.40
C VAL A 823 9.73 20.45 -7.32
N TYR A 824 9.77 20.69 -8.62
CA TYR A 824 10.45 19.83 -9.58
C TYR A 824 11.93 20.20 -9.64
N GLY A 825 12.79 19.29 -9.17
CA GLY A 825 14.24 19.48 -9.11
C GLY A 825 14.80 19.71 -7.70
N GLN A 826 16.12 19.77 -7.61
CA GLN A 826 16.83 19.84 -6.34
C GLN A 826 17.02 21.30 -5.89
N ALA A 827 16.54 21.64 -4.71
CA ALA A 827 16.63 22.99 -4.15
C ALA A 827 16.63 23.00 -2.61
N GLU A 828 17.25 24.02 -2.01
CA GLU A 828 16.97 24.42 -0.63
C GLU A 828 15.98 25.59 -0.67
N ILE A 829 14.97 25.56 0.20
CA ILE A 829 13.89 26.54 0.22
C ILE A 829 13.74 27.06 1.63
N LEU A 830 13.74 28.38 1.76
CA LEU A 830 13.53 29.08 3.01
C LEU A 830 12.22 29.87 2.92
N LEU A 831 11.32 29.65 3.86
CA LEU A 831 10.05 30.34 4.01
C LEU A 831 10.19 31.44 5.07
N LYS A 832 9.67 32.63 4.79
CA LYS A 832 9.45 33.70 5.76
C LYS A 832 8.02 34.22 5.69
N LEU A 833 7.49 34.58 6.85
CA LEU A 833 6.20 35.27 6.99
C LEU A 833 6.46 36.69 7.50
N ALA A 834 5.71 37.67 7.00
CA ALA A 834 5.84 39.07 7.39
C ALA A 834 4.50 39.78 7.58
N ASP A 835 4.50 40.75 8.48
CA ASP A 835 3.31 41.53 8.85
C ASP A 835 3.12 42.71 7.90
N ALA A 836 2.04 43.47 8.09
CA ALA A 836 1.77 44.66 7.27
C ALA A 836 2.87 45.75 7.39
N SER A 837 3.76 45.67 8.39
CA SER A 837 4.92 46.57 8.55
C SER A 837 6.19 46.04 7.89
N GLY A 838 6.15 44.85 7.27
CA GLY A 838 7.27 44.21 6.60
C GLY A 838 8.27 43.55 7.56
N ARG A 839 7.95 43.41 8.85
CA ARG A 839 8.82 42.73 9.81
C ARG A 839 8.66 41.22 9.69
N SER A 840 9.78 40.51 9.67
CA SER A 840 9.86 39.05 9.67
C SER A 840 10.88 38.61 10.72
N ASN A 841 10.47 37.76 11.67
CA ASN A 841 11.31 37.33 12.79
C ASN A 841 11.67 35.83 12.75
N ASP A 842 10.96 35.02 11.95
CA ASP A 842 11.15 33.57 11.84
C ASP A 842 11.40 33.13 10.39
N ALA A 843 12.24 32.11 10.22
CA ALA A 843 12.51 31.49 8.93
C ALA A 843 12.49 29.96 9.06
N TRP A 844 11.76 29.30 8.18
CA TRP A 844 11.70 27.84 8.10
C TRP A 844 12.49 27.39 6.87
N ILE A 845 13.30 26.34 7.00
CA ILE A 845 14.12 25.82 5.91
C ILE A 845 13.70 24.38 5.63
N ALA A 846 13.50 24.08 4.35
CA ALA A 846 13.20 22.74 3.87
C ALA A 846 14.01 22.47 2.60
N ARG A 847 14.24 21.18 2.30
CA ARG A 847 15.04 20.75 1.15
C ARG A 847 14.18 19.91 0.23
N ALA A 848 14.26 20.19 -1.07
CA ALA A 848 13.84 19.32 -2.15
C ALA A 848 15.06 18.48 -2.57
N PRO A 849 15.18 17.22 -2.10
CA PRO A 849 16.43 16.47 -2.20
C PRO A 849 16.69 15.87 -3.58
N ALA A 850 15.66 15.66 -4.41
CA ALA A 850 15.79 14.90 -5.65
C ALA A 850 15.82 15.79 -6.90
N ALA A 851 16.79 15.53 -7.78
CA ALA A 851 16.85 16.11 -9.10
C ALA A 851 15.95 15.33 -10.09
N GLY A 852 15.33 16.03 -11.05
CA GLY A 852 14.59 15.39 -12.15
C GLY A 852 13.23 14.78 -11.79
N ARG A 853 12.72 15.02 -10.58
CA ARG A 853 11.35 14.66 -10.16
C ARG A 853 10.73 15.74 -9.27
N TRP A 854 9.43 15.62 -9.04
CA TRP A 854 8.68 16.44 -8.11
C TRP A 854 9.02 16.08 -6.66
N ASN A 855 9.18 17.10 -5.81
CA ASN A 855 9.41 16.99 -4.38
C ASN A 855 8.31 17.78 -3.67
N HIS A 856 7.59 17.17 -2.72
CA HIS A 856 6.67 17.90 -1.86
C HIS A 856 7.44 18.47 -0.67
N VAL A 857 7.47 19.79 -0.55
CA VAL A 857 8.19 20.52 0.50
C VAL A 857 7.20 21.07 1.51
N PHE A 858 7.47 20.87 2.80
CA PHE A 858 6.60 21.30 3.91
C PHE A 858 7.36 22.20 4.90
N PHE A 859 6.67 23.22 5.38
CA PHE A 859 7.11 24.10 6.45
C PHE A 859 6.11 24.04 7.60
N ASN A 860 6.53 23.51 8.74
CA ASN A 860 5.69 23.47 9.94
C ASN A 860 5.71 24.83 10.65
N ILE A 861 4.60 25.55 10.58
CA ILE A 861 4.43 26.88 11.13
C ILE A 861 3.72 26.89 12.50
N GLN A 862 3.40 25.73 13.11
CA GLN A 862 2.79 25.43 14.43
C GLN A 862 1.58 26.27 14.93
N ARG A 863 0.63 25.63 15.64
CA ARG A 863 -0.50 26.34 16.27
C ARG A 863 -0.03 27.18 17.46
N ASN A 864 -0.41 28.45 17.51
CA ASN A 864 -0.17 29.29 18.67
C ASN A 864 -1.25 28.97 19.73
N THR A 865 -0.95 28.13 20.73
CA THR A 865 -1.94 27.63 21.70
C THR A 865 -1.96 28.36 23.04
N ASP A 866 -1.03 29.29 23.30
CA ASP A 866 -0.97 30.03 24.56
C ASP A 866 -0.49 31.49 24.38
N PRO A 867 -1.38 32.49 24.50
CA PRO A 867 -1.01 33.90 24.40
C PRO A 867 0.00 34.36 25.45
N LYS A 868 0.17 33.63 26.57
CA LYS A 868 1.02 34.02 27.70
C LYS A 868 2.44 33.48 27.61
N LYS A 869 2.72 32.48 26.75
CA LYS A 869 4.06 31.90 26.56
C LYS A 869 4.90 32.58 25.48
N ALA A 870 4.31 33.48 24.68
CA ALA A 870 4.99 34.22 23.62
C ALA A 870 6.11 35.19 24.10
N VAL A 871 6.38 35.26 25.42
CA VAL A 871 7.27 36.27 26.02
C VAL A 871 8.61 35.69 26.51
N TRP A 872 8.78 34.36 26.62
CA TRP A 872 9.95 33.77 27.29
C TRP A 872 10.94 33.01 26.39
N ASP A 873 10.51 32.57 25.20
CA ASP A 873 11.41 32.14 24.12
C ASP A 873 11.07 32.99 22.90
N GLY A 874 12.07 33.62 22.28
CA GLY A 874 11.90 34.61 21.23
C GLY A 874 10.90 34.21 20.14
N VAL A 875 9.72 34.85 20.21
CA VAL A 875 8.72 35.14 19.18
C VAL A 875 8.04 33.93 18.51
N LEU A 876 6.82 33.63 18.95
CA LEU A 876 5.79 32.99 18.12
C LEU A 876 5.02 34.10 17.38
N TYR A 877 5.09 34.08 16.04
CA TYR A 877 4.44 35.07 15.17
C TYR A 877 2.92 35.22 15.42
N ASP A 878 2.40 36.46 15.41
CA ASP A 878 0.96 36.74 15.46
C ASP A 878 0.29 36.41 14.11
N LYS A 879 -0.21 35.19 14.01
CA LYS A 879 -0.91 34.66 12.83
C LYS A 879 -2.22 35.39 12.48
N THR A 880 -2.64 36.39 13.25
CA THR A 880 -3.81 37.22 12.90
C THR A 880 -3.49 38.35 11.90
N ASN A 881 -2.21 38.64 11.66
CA ASN A 881 -1.77 39.82 10.90
C ASN A 881 -0.71 39.51 9.82
N ILE A 882 -0.71 38.29 9.25
CA ILE A 882 0.18 37.96 8.12
C ILE A 882 -0.30 38.74 6.88
N ALA A 883 0.56 39.61 6.37
CA ALA A 883 0.30 40.37 5.15
C ALA A 883 1.08 39.83 3.95
N GLU A 884 2.12 39.03 4.21
CA GLU A 884 3.09 38.62 3.20
C GLU A 884 3.75 37.28 3.52
N LEU A 885 3.90 36.46 2.48
CA LEU A 885 4.69 35.23 2.47
C LEU A 885 5.83 35.37 1.47
N MET A 886 7.04 35.00 1.89
CA MET A 886 8.25 35.04 1.06
C MET A 886 8.87 33.65 0.97
N LEU A 887 9.11 33.16 -0.24
CA LEU A 887 9.91 31.98 -0.50
C LEU A 887 11.27 32.39 -1.03
N PHE A 888 12.33 31.87 -0.42
CA PHE A 888 13.71 32.02 -0.82
C PHE A 888 14.16 30.67 -1.36
N ILE A 889 14.66 30.59 -2.59
CA ILE A 889 15.02 29.32 -3.23
C ILE A 889 16.47 29.34 -3.68
N GLU A 890 17.27 28.36 -3.24
CA GLU A 890 18.65 28.13 -3.68
C GLU A 890 18.73 26.80 -4.45
N PRO A 891 19.07 26.78 -5.75
CA PRO A 891 19.23 25.55 -6.53
C PRO A 891 20.41 24.67 -6.05
N GLY A 892 20.25 23.35 -6.14
CA GLY A 892 21.30 22.39 -5.78
C GLY A 892 22.50 22.34 -6.76
N LYS A 893 23.72 22.47 -6.21
CA LYS A 893 25.07 22.42 -6.83
C LYS A 893 25.44 23.54 -7.84
N PRO A 894 26.70 24.03 -7.84
CA PRO A 894 27.01 25.42 -8.25
C PRO A 894 27.26 25.68 -9.75
N ARG A 895 26.89 24.80 -10.70
CA ARG A 895 27.45 24.88 -12.08
C ARG A 895 26.52 24.68 -13.27
N ALA A 896 25.20 24.54 -13.12
CA ALA A 896 24.31 24.46 -14.27
C ALA A 896 23.09 25.36 -14.09
N LYS A 897 22.55 25.88 -15.21
CA LYS A 897 21.19 26.41 -15.25
C LYS A 897 20.27 25.35 -14.63
N ALA A 898 19.61 25.68 -13.54
CA ALA A 898 18.59 24.83 -12.94
C ALA A 898 17.25 25.48 -13.23
N ASP A 899 16.48 24.87 -14.13
CA ASP A 899 15.07 25.19 -14.29
C ASP A 899 14.33 24.45 -13.17
N LEU A 900 13.80 25.20 -12.20
CA LEU A 900 12.96 24.67 -11.13
C LEU A 900 11.50 24.93 -11.49
N TYR A 901 10.61 24.01 -11.15
CA TYR A 901 9.16 24.21 -11.33
C TYR A 901 8.49 24.13 -9.97
N ILE A 902 7.58 25.05 -9.68
CA ILE A 902 6.84 25.10 -8.41
C ILE A 902 5.35 24.96 -8.70
N ASP A 903 4.68 24.18 -7.88
CA ASP A 903 3.23 23.94 -7.99
C ASP A 903 2.55 23.85 -6.62
N ASP A 904 1.21 23.99 -6.60
CA ASP A 904 0.33 23.70 -5.45
C ASP A 904 0.81 24.30 -4.10
N LEU A 905 1.04 25.62 -4.04
CA LEU A 905 1.36 26.27 -2.78
C LEU A 905 0.10 26.30 -1.89
N ALA A 906 0.14 25.63 -0.75
CA ALA A 906 -1.02 25.44 0.11
C ALA A 906 -0.75 25.67 1.60
N LEU A 907 -1.79 26.05 2.34
CA LEU A 907 -1.85 25.99 3.80
C LEU A 907 -2.64 24.77 4.23
N THR A 908 -2.13 23.96 5.14
CA THR A 908 -2.91 22.86 5.73
C THR A 908 -3.36 23.24 7.12
N ASP A 909 -4.61 22.91 7.47
CA ASP A 909 -5.17 23.20 8.80
C ASP A 909 -4.28 22.60 9.88
#